data_AF-A0A9D9GWB5-F1
#
_entry.id   AF-A0A9D9GWB5-F1
#
_cell.length_a   1.000
_cell.length_b   1.000
_cell.length_c   1.000
_cell.angle_alpha   90.00
_cell.angle_beta   90.00
_cell.angle_gamma   90.00
#
_symmetry.space_group_name_H-M   'P 1'
#
loop_
_entity.id
_entity.type
_entity.pdbx_description
1 polymer ?
#
loop_
_entity_poly.entity_id
_entity_poly.type
_entity_poly.pdbx_seq_one_letter_code
_entity_poly.pdbx_strand_id
1 'polypeptide(L)'
;MKAIKLAFILPLLAPSLFLSPIQADAAVGSYDTDPLTYYEDITAASGVELLGELHDLLATTHRTYTSYADCKNPVYVANTDSDYNGEVMEFYSQASIDASWGGGKQGTWNREHVWCKSLSNGVWDESYGGSDMHHIRPVESGLNSARNNSPYGEVSSSANALYYEDSNNNPVALGGHKENDVFEPLDNVKGDVARIIFYLYTHYNDYSNVGGTTNGSGGKFGDLDFSLIVDGSEEQAIETLLAWNELDPVSQQEEDRNEAVASYQGNRNPFIDHPEYADYIWGVASPSPSFSCPSELKLTLGQTKSIECGYSGELESLSFVSLDPDVVVVDGKGTVTALSVGEAAIEVEALVSGELFEEIVQVSVTAESLTSGAYRLLKSIPEQIDGEYVIAYGEKALNASLEEGLDVGSNYVEIAIDGGMITSDASAISLRFESRDDGFGIITPDGNYVYWGSSDSNGLSVASSASASSLNYFSADPDGLGIKGGGGARMRFNNASNQLRFRYYKESTYDAQQAIQIYKLEDDDGLNEAISFASSFLTTVTCDGGYTPPSESAWAAMGEEYESISASAKAHLSSATDETIILFLERYDYIISKYGTDAYPDFLGRGGNRAGRIGGGGADAIVPIAAVSLSFLALGSLLFLLYRKKEGR
;
A
#
# COMPACT_ATOMS: atom_id res chain seq x y z
N MET A 1 1.84 -61.42 12.65
CA MET A 1 2.89 -62.24 13.28
C MET A 1 3.94 -61.31 13.88
N LYS A 2 4.41 -61.62 15.09
CA LYS A 2 5.27 -60.78 15.94
C LYS A 2 6.64 -60.44 15.31
N ALA A 3 7.11 -59.20 15.47
CA ALA A 3 8.51 -58.80 15.32
C ALA A 3 8.86 -57.89 16.52
N ILE A 4 9.53 -58.45 17.55
CA ILE A 4 10.97 -58.35 17.85
C ILE A 4 11.40 -56.92 18.19
N LYS A 5 11.47 -56.64 19.51
CA LYS A 5 12.25 -55.55 20.10
C LYS A 5 13.71 -56.01 20.20
N LEU A 6 14.65 -55.22 19.67
CA LEU A 6 16.08 -55.36 19.93
C LEU A 6 16.61 -54.00 20.37
N ALA A 7 16.98 -53.89 21.64
CA ALA A 7 17.68 -52.75 22.20
C ALA A 7 19.19 -52.96 22.00
N PHE A 8 19.89 -51.95 21.48
CA PHE A 8 21.34 -51.90 21.49
C PHE A 8 21.79 -50.65 22.27
N ILE A 9 22.65 -50.93 23.25
CA ILE A 9 23.34 -49.99 24.15
C ILE A 9 24.59 -49.49 23.42
N LEU A 10 24.84 -48.17 23.42
CA LEU A 10 26.14 -47.57 23.12
C LEU A 10 26.65 -46.82 24.36
N PRO A 11 27.97 -46.87 24.67
CA PRO A 11 28.53 -46.24 25.85
C PRO A 11 28.82 -44.75 25.60
N LEU A 12 28.35 -43.88 26.49
CA LEU A 12 28.83 -42.49 26.55
C LEU A 12 30.26 -42.48 27.13
N LEU A 13 31.23 -42.04 26.32
CA LEU A 13 32.44 -41.41 26.84
C LEU A 13 32.09 -39.96 27.19
N ALA A 14 32.16 -39.62 28.48
CA ALA A 14 32.12 -38.24 28.93
C ALA A 14 33.49 -37.58 28.70
N PRO A 15 33.58 -36.39 28.09
CA PRO A 15 34.78 -35.58 28.20
C PRO A 15 34.81 -34.94 29.59
N SER A 16 35.91 -35.15 30.32
CA SER A 16 36.17 -34.49 31.60
C SER A 16 36.42 -33.00 31.37
N LEU A 17 35.39 -32.18 31.59
CA LEU A 17 35.54 -30.74 31.77
C LEU A 17 36.17 -30.49 33.15
N PHE A 18 37.40 -29.98 33.14
CA PHE A 18 38.00 -29.37 34.31
C PHE A 18 37.32 -28.02 34.55
N LEU A 19 36.29 -27.98 35.39
CA LEU A 19 35.85 -26.74 36.03
C LEU A 19 36.90 -26.37 37.08
N SER A 20 37.61 -25.27 36.85
CA SER A 20 38.28 -24.55 37.93
C SER A 20 37.20 -23.96 38.84
N PRO A 21 37.33 -24.05 40.18
CA PRO A 21 36.30 -23.53 41.07
C PRO A 21 36.37 -22.00 41.06
N ILE A 22 35.33 -21.35 40.52
CA ILE A 22 35.05 -19.94 40.81
C ILE A 22 34.80 -19.85 42.31
N GLN A 23 35.69 -19.15 43.00
CA GLN A 23 35.60 -18.94 44.43
C GLN A 23 34.56 -17.83 44.67
N ALA A 24 33.29 -18.24 44.71
CA ALA A 24 32.20 -17.38 45.14
C ALA A 24 32.37 -17.09 46.64
N ASP A 25 32.74 -15.86 46.99
CA ASP A 25 32.66 -15.38 48.36
C ASP A 25 32.30 -13.89 48.40
N ALA A 26 31.00 -13.63 48.31
CA ALA A 26 30.27 -12.65 49.10
C ALA A 26 28.78 -12.98 48.93
N ALA A 27 28.04 -13.09 50.03
CA ALA A 27 26.62 -13.42 50.03
C ALA A 27 25.79 -12.35 49.30
N VAL A 28 25.56 -12.56 48.00
CA VAL A 28 24.55 -11.86 47.21
C VAL A 28 23.25 -12.64 47.39
N GLY A 29 22.15 -11.95 47.69
CA GLY A 29 20.84 -12.58 47.89
C GLY A 29 20.42 -13.45 46.71
N SER A 30 19.48 -14.37 46.95
CA SER A 30 18.83 -15.14 45.89
C SER A 30 18.12 -14.18 44.95
N TYR A 31 18.75 -13.86 43.81
CA TYR A 31 18.17 -13.05 42.76
C TYR A 31 18.13 -13.87 41.49
N ASP A 32 17.07 -13.65 40.74
CA ASP A 32 16.95 -14.27 39.43
C ASP A 32 17.79 -13.45 38.44
N THR A 33 18.98 -13.95 38.15
CA THR A 33 19.82 -13.50 37.03
C THR A 33 19.89 -14.57 35.95
N ASP A 34 19.12 -15.65 36.09
CA ASP A 34 19.08 -16.75 35.14
C ASP A 34 18.30 -16.26 33.90
N PRO A 35 18.91 -16.22 32.70
CA PRO A 35 18.24 -15.77 31.49
C PRO A 35 16.88 -16.44 31.26
N LEU A 36 16.73 -17.71 31.66
CA LEU A 36 15.51 -18.47 31.45
C LEU A 36 14.31 -17.93 32.23
N THR A 37 14.56 -17.26 33.34
CA THR A 37 13.51 -16.79 34.26
C THR A 37 13.48 -15.26 34.36
N TYR A 38 14.59 -14.57 34.06
CA TYR A 38 14.73 -13.11 34.10
C TYR A 38 13.71 -12.35 33.24
N TYR A 39 13.28 -12.92 32.12
CA TYR A 39 12.33 -12.29 31.18
C TYR A 39 10.89 -12.81 31.30
N GLU A 40 10.54 -13.61 32.30
CA GLU A 40 9.21 -14.25 32.44
C GLU A 40 8.04 -13.26 32.48
N ASP A 41 8.27 -12.05 32.98
CA ASP A 41 7.26 -11.00 33.11
C ASP A 41 7.13 -10.11 31.84
N ILE A 42 7.93 -10.35 30.79
CA ILE A 42 7.79 -9.70 29.49
C ILE A 42 6.68 -10.39 28.71
N THR A 43 5.64 -9.64 28.35
CA THR A 43 4.43 -10.15 27.68
C THR A 43 4.17 -9.52 26.32
N ALA A 44 4.70 -8.32 26.08
CA ALA A 44 4.58 -7.64 24.81
C ALA A 44 5.48 -8.29 23.74
N ALA A 45 4.97 -8.41 22.52
CA ALA A 45 5.68 -9.08 21.44
C ALA A 45 6.57 -8.14 20.61
N SER A 46 6.29 -6.83 20.61
CA SER A 46 6.94 -5.87 19.70
C SER A 46 6.68 -4.40 20.09
N GLY A 47 7.41 -3.50 19.44
CA GLY A 47 7.18 -2.06 19.44
C GLY A 47 7.41 -1.38 20.79
N VAL A 48 6.76 -0.24 20.97
CA VAL A 48 6.90 0.60 22.18
C VAL A 48 6.46 -0.09 23.46
N GLU A 49 5.55 -1.07 23.36
CA GLU A 49 5.09 -1.86 24.50
C GLU A 49 6.19 -2.80 25.01
N LEU A 50 6.87 -3.52 24.11
CA LEU A 50 8.04 -4.35 24.44
C LEU A 50 9.18 -3.48 24.97
N LEU A 51 9.45 -2.35 24.34
CA LEU A 51 10.47 -1.39 24.81
C LEU A 51 10.19 -0.91 26.25
N GLY A 52 8.93 -0.60 26.54
CA GLY A 52 8.50 -0.15 27.87
C GLY A 52 8.63 -1.22 28.95
N GLU A 53 8.23 -2.47 28.65
CA GLU A 53 8.38 -3.59 29.58
C GLU A 53 9.87 -3.90 29.86
N LEU A 54 10.72 -3.85 28.83
CA LEU A 54 12.16 -4.01 29.00
C LEU A 54 12.76 -2.85 29.81
N HIS A 55 12.36 -1.62 29.57
CA HIS A 55 12.78 -0.47 30.39
C HIS A 55 12.46 -0.70 31.87
N ASP A 56 11.20 -1.05 32.18
CA ASP A 56 10.76 -1.28 33.56
C ASP A 56 11.52 -2.46 34.21
N LEU A 57 11.76 -3.54 33.46
CA LEU A 57 12.57 -4.68 33.91
C LEU A 57 13.99 -4.22 34.27
N LEU A 58 14.67 -3.50 33.38
CA LEU A 58 16.04 -3.02 33.61
C LEU A 58 16.12 -2.04 34.78
N ALA A 59 15.21 -1.08 34.84
CA ALA A 59 15.15 -0.07 35.90
C ALA A 59 14.87 -0.67 37.29
N THR A 60 14.07 -1.75 37.35
CA THR A 60 13.72 -2.40 38.62
C THR A 60 14.72 -3.46 39.07
N THR A 61 15.42 -4.12 38.14
CA THR A 61 16.41 -5.17 38.43
C THR A 61 17.82 -4.63 38.61
N HIS A 62 18.16 -3.43 38.13
CA HIS A 62 19.45 -2.79 38.39
C HIS A 62 19.56 -2.41 39.88
N ARG A 63 20.22 -3.24 40.68
CA ARG A 63 20.32 -3.09 42.14
C ARG A 63 21.56 -2.32 42.58
N THR A 64 22.65 -2.45 41.84
CA THR A 64 23.94 -1.88 42.21
C THR A 64 24.46 -0.99 41.11
N TYR A 65 24.33 0.33 41.31
CA TYR A 65 25.02 1.31 40.50
C TYR A 65 26.46 1.42 40.94
N THR A 66 27.39 1.03 40.07
CA THR A 66 28.82 1.22 40.25
C THR A 66 29.18 2.71 40.27
N SER A 67 30.44 3.01 40.57
CA SER A 67 31.02 4.34 40.40
C SER A 67 32.08 4.33 39.30
N TYR A 68 32.44 5.50 38.80
CA TYR A 68 33.50 5.66 37.82
C TYR A 68 34.85 5.10 38.29
N ALA A 69 35.09 5.06 39.61
CA ALA A 69 36.28 4.45 40.18
C ALA A 69 36.25 2.92 40.12
N ASP A 70 35.07 2.31 40.16
CA ASP A 70 34.87 0.86 40.10
C ASP A 70 35.13 0.31 38.70
N CYS A 71 34.93 1.11 37.65
CA CYS A 71 35.19 0.72 36.26
C CYS A 71 36.66 0.39 35.96
N LYS A 72 37.58 0.65 36.90
CA LYS A 72 39.00 0.23 36.82
C LYS A 72 39.40 -0.75 37.91
N ASN A 73 38.42 -1.33 38.61
CA ASN A 73 38.68 -2.36 39.60
C ASN A 73 39.21 -3.61 38.88
N PRO A 74 40.41 -4.10 39.23
CA PRO A 74 41.01 -5.25 38.55
C PRO A 74 40.17 -6.52 38.67
N VAL A 75 39.34 -6.66 39.70
CA VAL A 75 38.43 -7.81 39.85
C VAL A 75 37.29 -7.74 38.84
N TYR A 76 36.68 -6.56 38.66
CA TYR A 76 35.60 -6.40 37.71
C TYR A 76 36.10 -6.61 36.29
N VAL A 77 37.17 -5.91 35.92
CA VAL A 77 37.80 -6.02 34.59
C VAL A 77 38.23 -7.46 34.29
N ALA A 78 38.82 -8.16 35.27
CA ALA A 78 39.22 -9.56 35.07
C ALA A 78 38.03 -10.51 34.85
N ASN A 79 36.83 -10.18 35.33
CA ASN A 79 35.65 -11.02 35.17
C ASN A 79 34.79 -10.62 33.97
N THR A 80 34.89 -9.38 33.48
CA THR A 80 34.08 -8.89 32.35
C THR A 80 34.83 -8.83 31.04
N ASP A 81 36.13 -8.56 31.06
CA ASP A 81 36.89 -8.23 29.85
C ASP A 81 38.28 -8.90 29.83
N SER A 82 38.49 -10.00 30.56
CA SER A 82 39.76 -10.73 30.50
C SER A 82 39.89 -11.60 29.25
N ASP A 83 41.11 -11.70 28.74
CA ASP A 83 41.48 -12.70 27.75
C ASP A 83 41.90 -14.02 28.43
N TYR A 84 42.19 -15.05 27.61
CA TYR A 84 42.64 -16.35 28.12
C TYR A 84 43.98 -16.29 28.90
N ASN A 85 44.80 -15.26 28.70
CA ASN A 85 46.08 -15.05 29.39
C ASN A 85 45.96 -14.22 30.67
N GLY A 86 44.77 -13.70 31.00
CA GLY A 86 44.56 -12.76 32.11
C GLY A 86 44.98 -11.33 31.79
N GLU A 87 45.19 -11.01 30.51
CA GLU A 87 45.26 -9.66 29.98
C GLU A 87 43.84 -9.13 29.75
N VAL A 88 43.71 -7.85 29.39
CA VAL A 88 42.43 -7.21 29.08
C VAL A 88 42.20 -7.26 27.58
N MET A 89 40.99 -7.64 27.15
CA MET A 89 40.57 -7.61 25.75
C MET A 89 40.05 -6.23 25.38
N GLU A 90 40.75 -5.57 24.48
CA GLU A 90 40.38 -4.28 23.92
C GLU A 90 39.09 -4.33 23.11
N PHE A 91 38.19 -3.37 23.33
CA PHE A 91 36.87 -3.40 22.70
C PHE A 91 36.89 -3.24 21.19
N TYR A 92 37.48 -2.15 20.68
CA TYR A 92 37.46 -1.87 19.25
C TYR A 92 38.49 -2.70 18.46
N SER A 93 39.67 -2.93 19.05
CA SER A 93 40.75 -3.63 18.36
C SER A 93 40.77 -5.14 18.57
N GLN A 94 40.01 -5.63 19.56
CA GLN A 94 39.93 -7.06 19.92
C GLN A 94 41.30 -7.67 20.23
N ALA A 95 42.26 -6.84 20.64
CA ALA A 95 43.62 -7.22 20.99
C ALA A 95 43.80 -7.28 22.51
N SER A 96 44.74 -8.12 22.97
CA SER A 96 45.11 -8.18 24.38
C SER A 96 46.01 -7.00 24.77
N ILE A 97 45.75 -6.42 25.94
CA ILE A 97 46.55 -5.36 26.57
C ILE A 97 46.79 -5.66 28.05
N ASP A 98 47.95 -5.27 28.58
CA ASP A 98 48.30 -5.49 29.99
C ASP A 98 47.19 -4.98 30.92
N ALA A 99 46.76 -5.84 31.85
CA ALA A 99 45.62 -5.54 32.72
C ALA A 99 45.86 -4.41 33.73
N SER A 100 47.11 -3.97 33.91
CA SER A 100 47.44 -2.89 34.85
C SER A 100 46.87 -1.56 34.37
N TRP A 101 46.09 -0.91 35.23
CA TRP A 101 45.57 0.43 34.98
C TRP A 101 46.70 1.45 34.75
N GLY A 102 46.83 1.93 33.51
CA GLY A 102 47.89 2.86 33.13
C GLY A 102 47.55 4.35 33.28
N GLY A 103 46.28 4.67 33.55
CA GLY A 103 45.83 6.04 33.84
C GLY A 103 45.79 6.97 32.63
N GLY A 104 45.41 6.45 31.47
CA GLY A 104 45.27 7.26 30.25
C GLY A 104 46.59 7.46 29.49
N LYS A 105 47.61 6.65 29.76
CA LYS A 105 48.89 6.70 29.04
C LYS A 105 48.78 5.90 27.74
N GLN A 106 49.43 6.38 26.69
CA GLN A 106 49.56 5.63 25.45
C GLN A 106 50.16 4.23 25.70
N GLY A 107 49.63 3.22 25.01
CA GLY A 107 49.97 1.82 25.20
C GLY A 107 49.35 1.17 26.44
N THR A 108 48.42 1.86 27.11
CA THR A 108 47.66 1.33 28.26
C THR A 108 46.18 1.55 28.07
N TRP A 109 45.37 0.66 28.63
CA TRP A 109 43.92 0.75 28.50
C TRP A 109 43.32 1.88 29.35
N ASN A 110 42.20 2.40 28.88
CA ASN A 110 41.34 3.40 29.51
C ASN A 110 39.88 2.94 29.40
N ARG A 111 38.97 3.63 30.10
CA ARG A 111 37.53 3.39 30.07
C ARG A 111 36.92 4.11 28.88
N GLU A 112 36.34 3.34 27.98
CA GLU A 112 35.54 3.81 26.86
C GLU A 112 34.08 3.97 27.29
N HIS A 113 33.51 5.14 27.01
CA HIS A 113 32.06 5.33 27.01
C HIS A 113 31.58 5.07 25.59
N VAL A 114 31.08 3.86 25.32
CA VAL A 114 30.57 3.46 23.99
C VAL A 114 29.56 4.50 23.49
N TRP A 115 28.65 4.95 24.36
CA TRP A 115 27.91 6.19 24.21
C TRP A 115 28.61 7.34 24.92
N CYS A 116 29.30 8.21 24.17
CA CYS A 116 30.15 9.24 24.76
C CYS A 116 29.39 10.17 25.74
N LYS A 117 30.02 10.48 26.88
CA LYS A 117 29.48 11.39 27.91
C LYS A 117 29.08 12.77 27.42
N SER A 118 29.78 13.31 26.43
CA SER A 118 29.41 14.60 25.84
C SER A 118 28.14 14.56 24.99
N LEU A 119 27.69 13.37 24.58
CA LEU A 119 26.59 13.13 23.65
C LEU A 119 25.36 12.52 24.35
N SER A 120 25.33 12.55 25.68
CA SER A 120 24.29 11.90 26.48
C SER A 120 23.24 12.87 27.03
N ASN A 121 23.19 14.12 26.55
CA ASN A 121 22.37 15.20 27.14
C ASN A 121 22.53 15.35 28.67
N GLY A 122 23.72 15.04 29.19
CA GLY A 122 24.03 15.13 30.61
C GLY A 122 23.53 13.97 31.48
N VAL A 123 22.98 12.90 30.89
CA VAL A 123 22.56 11.68 31.61
C VAL A 123 23.73 10.95 32.29
N TRP A 124 24.92 10.90 31.66
CA TRP A 124 26.08 10.21 32.24
C TRP A 124 26.76 11.02 33.36
N ASP A 125 26.73 10.52 34.60
CA ASP A 125 27.39 11.12 35.76
C ASP A 125 28.69 10.37 36.12
N GLU A 126 29.19 10.48 37.36
CA GLU A 126 30.23 9.59 37.92
C GLU A 126 29.66 8.25 38.46
N SER A 127 28.35 8.04 38.31
CA SER A 127 27.62 6.80 38.61
C SER A 127 26.49 6.63 37.58
N TYR A 128 25.62 5.64 37.78
CA TYR A 128 24.50 5.31 36.87
C TYR A 128 25.03 4.96 35.47
N GLY A 129 24.41 5.46 34.40
CA GLY A 129 24.88 5.19 33.04
C GLY A 129 26.28 5.69 32.75
N GLY A 130 26.85 6.57 33.58
CA GLY A 130 28.25 6.99 33.46
C GLY A 130 29.28 5.97 33.94
N SER A 131 28.87 4.90 34.63
CA SER A 131 29.73 3.83 35.13
C SER A 131 29.17 2.43 34.92
N ASP A 132 28.00 2.30 34.30
CA ASP A 132 27.35 1.02 34.01
C ASP A 132 28.32 0.08 33.28
N MET A 133 28.50 -1.12 33.83
CA MET A 133 29.43 -2.09 33.31
C MET A 133 28.98 -2.64 31.95
N HIS A 134 27.70 -2.61 31.56
CA HIS A 134 27.28 -2.88 30.18
C HIS A 134 27.71 -1.78 29.20
N HIS A 135 27.93 -0.57 29.69
CA HIS A 135 28.38 0.59 28.91
C HIS A 135 29.89 0.66 28.76
N ILE A 136 30.61 0.57 29.89
CA ILE A 136 32.02 0.90 29.93
C ILE A 136 32.85 -0.27 29.43
N ARG A 137 33.64 -0.02 28.38
CA ARG A 137 34.53 -1.03 27.78
C ARG A 137 36.01 -0.60 27.89
N PRO A 138 36.96 -1.54 27.96
CA PRO A 138 38.39 -1.20 27.91
C PRO A 138 38.82 -0.87 26.48
N VAL A 139 39.46 0.29 26.30
CA VAL A 139 40.07 0.71 25.03
C VAL A 139 41.40 1.42 25.29
N GLU A 140 42.39 1.22 24.44
CA GLU A 140 43.71 1.79 24.56
C GLU A 140 43.60 3.31 24.50
N SER A 141 44.34 3.97 25.38
CA SER A 141 44.19 5.40 25.64
C SER A 141 44.34 6.26 24.39
N GLY A 142 45.27 5.92 23.50
CA GLY A 142 45.47 6.55 22.20
C GLY A 142 44.31 6.31 21.24
N LEU A 143 43.89 5.06 21.05
CA LEU A 143 42.74 4.70 20.21
C LEU A 143 41.44 5.37 20.68
N ASN A 144 41.15 5.34 21.98
CA ASN A 144 40.02 6.04 22.61
C ASN A 144 40.10 7.56 22.35
N SER A 145 41.28 8.16 22.56
CA SER A 145 41.49 9.59 22.28
C SER A 145 41.31 9.95 20.80
N ALA A 146 41.70 9.06 19.89
CA ALA A 146 41.56 9.23 18.44
C ALA A 146 40.10 9.10 17.98
N ARG A 147 39.34 8.14 18.56
CA ARG A 147 37.89 8.03 18.39
C ARG A 147 37.22 9.32 18.80
N ASN A 148 37.57 9.86 19.97
CA ASN A 148 36.95 11.05 20.55
C ASN A 148 35.42 10.85 20.68
N ASN A 149 34.63 11.91 20.65
CA ASN A 149 33.17 11.88 20.60
C ASN A 149 32.62 11.75 19.17
N SER A 150 33.33 11.06 18.28
CA SER A 150 32.83 10.81 16.93
C SER A 150 31.58 9.93 16.97
N PRO A 151 30.47 10.33 16.31
CA PRO A 151 29.35 9.44 16.10
C PRO A 151 29.80 8.21 15.31
N TYR A 152 29.12 7.10 15.55
CA TYR A 152 29.27 5.89 14.77
C TYR A 152 28.66 6.05 13.39
N GLY A 153 29.19 5.36 12.39
CA GLY A 153 28.61 5.32 11.06
C GLY A 153 29.56 4.65 10.08
N GLU A 154 29.07 4.40 8.87
CA GLU A 154 29.85 3.82 7.77
C GLU A 154 30.74 4.89 7.13
N VAL A 155 32.01 4.55 6.85
CA VAL A 155 32.96 5.44 6.19
C VAL A 155 33.44 4.86 4.87
N SER A 156 34.11 5.68 4.05
CA SER A 156 34.61 5.19 2.76
C SER A 156 35.78 4.20 2.95
N SER A 157 35.99 3.34 1.96
CA SER A 157 37.18 2.45 1.90
C SER A 157 38.54 3.19 1.93
N SER A 158 38.55 4.52 1.77
CA SER A 158 39.75 5.37 1.88
C SER A 158 39.90 6.07 3.23
N ALA A 159 39.02 5.80 4.19
CA ALA A 159 39.04 6.40 5.51
C ALA A 159 40.32 6.08 6.30
N ASN A 160 40.65 6.94 7.26
CA ASN A 160 41.88 6.79 8.03
C ASN A 160 41.73 5.66 9.05
N ALA A 161 42.63 4.68 9.00
CA ALA A 161 42.70 3.62 9.99
C ALA A 161 43.14 4.17 11.37
N LEU A 162 42.41 3.81 12.42
CA LEU A 162 42.77 4.06 13.81
C LEU A 162 43.29 2.78 14.45
N TYR A 163 44.42 2.87 15.13
CA TYR A 163 45.10 1.72 15.71
C TYR A 163 45.16 1.84 17.24
N TYR A 164 45.10 0.70 17.92
CA TYR A 164 45.79 0.54 19.18
C TYR A 164 47.29 0.71 18.91
N GLU A 165 47.93 1.68 19.56
CA GLU A 165 49.38 1.88 19.55
C GLU A 165 50.05 1.51 20.88
N ASP A 166 51.22 0.88 20.83
CA ASP A 166 52.04 0.58 22.01
C ASP A 166 52.60 1.87 22.65
N SER A 167 53.32 1.72 23.78
CA SER A 167 53.91 2.86 24.49
C SER A 167 54.98 3.64 23.70
N ASN A 168 55.40 3.13 22.53
CA ASN A 168 56.38 3.77 21.63
C ASN A 168 55.71 4.26 20.34
N ASN A 169 54.38 4.29 20.27
CA ASN A 169 53.58 4.72 19.13
C ASN A 169 53.70 3.77 17.92
N ASN A 170 54.02 2.50 18.15
CA ASN A 170 53.94 1.50 17.09
C ASN A 170 52.52 0.94 17.02
N PRO A 171 51.91 0.83 15.83
CA PRO A 171 50.60 0.21 15.68
C PRO A 171 50.67 -1.28 16.06
N VAL A 172 49.74 -1.73 16.89
CA VAL A 172 49.61 -3.11 17.39
C VAL A 172 48.46 -3.81 16.69
N ALA A 173 47.27 -3.21 16.72
CA ALA A 173 46.05 -3.77 16.14
C ALA A 173 45.15 -2.66 15.60
N LEU A 174 44.44 -2.95 14.50
CA LEU A 174 43.45 -2.04 13.93
C LEU A 174 42.22 -2.00 14.85
N GLY A 175 41.70 -0.81 15.14
CA GLY A 175 40.48 -0.63 15.93
C GLY A 175 39.27 -0.13 15.12
N GLY A 176 39.50 0.36 13.92
CA GLY A 176 38.43 0.87 13.05
C GLY A 176 38.93 1.96 12.12
N HIS A 177 38.00 2.67 11.50
CA HIS A 177 38.25 3.71 10.53
C HIS A 177 37.54 5.00 10.92
N LYS A 178 38.13 6.14 10.55
CA LYS A 178 37.57 7.46 10.83
C LYS A 178 37.68 8.39 9.62
N GLU A 179 36.57 9.02 9.28
CA GLU A 179 36.45 10.01 8.20
C GLU A 179 35.40 11.05 8.57
N ASN A 180 35.70 12.34 8.34
CA ASN A 180 34.77 13.45 8.63
C ASN A 180 34.16 13.42 10.03
N ASP A 181 34.95 13.06 11.04
CA ASP A 181 34.53 12.88 12.43
C ASP A 181 33.47 11.78 12.66
N VAL A 182 33.23 10.89 11.69
CA VAL A 182 32.47 9.64 11.85
C VAL A 182 33.45 8.49 12.08
N PHE A 183 33.15 7.60 13.04
CA PHE A 183 33.95 6.44 13.37
C PHE A 183 33.21 5.13 13.03
N GLU A 184 33.83 4.31 12.20
CA GLU A 184 33.35 2.97 11.87
C GLU A 184 34.21 1.93 12.63
N PRO A 185 33.65 1.17 13.57
CA PRO A 185 34.37 0.06 14.19
C PRO A 185 34.55 -1.09 13.20
N LEU A 186 35.37 -2.08 13.56
CA LEU A 186 35.50 -3.30 12.75
C LEU A 186 34.18 -4.06 12.68
N ASP A 187 33.95 -4.78 11.58
CA ASP A 187 32.69 -5.52 11.35
C ASP A 187 32.35 -6.47 12.51
N ASN A 188 33.35 -7.13 13.10
CA ASN A 188 33.18 -8.05 14.24
C ASN A 188 33.06 -7.36 15.61
N VAL A 189 32.77 -6.06 15.62
CA VAL A 189 32.50 -5.23 16.81
C VAL A 189 31.23 -4.39 16.62
N LYS A 190 30.70 -4.31 15.39
CA LYS A 190 29.54 -3.49 15.04
C LYS A 190 28.31 -3.94 15.84
N GLY A 191 28.14 -5.24 16.06
CA GLY A 191 27.02 -5.82 16.79
C GLY A 191 27.09 -5.51 18.28
N ASP A 192 28.28 -5.66 18.89
CA ASP A 192 28.50 -5.27 20.28
C ASP A 192 28.11 -3.80 20.51
N VAL A 193 28.55 -2.91 19.62
CA VAL A 193 28.23 -1.47 19.68
C VAL A 193 26.72 -1.26 19.62
N ALA A 194 26.05 -1.92 18.67
CA ALA A 194 24.60 -1.82 18.50
C ALA A 194 23.84 -2.24 19.76
N ARG A 195 24.14 -3.43 20.29
CA ARG A 195 23.47 -3.98 21.49
C ARG A 195 23.71 -3.16 22.75
N ILE A 196 24.91 -2.56 22.89
CA ILE A 196 25.18 -1.63 24.00
C ILE A 196 24.37 -0.34 23.84
N ILE A 197 24.27 0.21 22.63
CA ILE A 197 23.51 1.43 22.37
C ILE A 197 22.00 1.20 22.58
N PHE A 198 21.44 0.10 22.08
CA PHE A 198 20.04 -0.28 22.32
C PHE A 198 19.75 -0.46 23.81
N TYR A 199 20.66 -1.11 24.56
CA TYR A 199 20.55 -1.24 26.01
C TYR A 199 20.54 0.12 26.71
N LEU A 200 21.47 1.01 26.37
CA LEU A 200 21.57 2.32 27.02
C LEU A 200 20.37 3.20 26.73
N TYR A 201 19.88 3.19 25.50
CA TYR A 201 18.64 3.85 25.12
C TYR A 201 17.46 3.28 25.91
N THR A 202 17.33 1.95 25.97
CA THR A 202 16.20 1.30 26.68
C THR A 202 16.26 1.57 28.18
N HIS A 203 17.42 1.43 28.82
CA HIS A 203 17.55 1.54 30.27
C HIS A 203 17.50 2.99 30.75
N TYR A 204 18.29 3.89 30.16
CA TYR A 204 18.55 5.23 30.73
C TYR A 204 17.72 6.37 30.14
N ASN A 205 16.83 6.10 29.19
CA ASN A 205 15.85 7.09 28.77
C ASN A 205 14.79 7.28 29.86
N ASP A 206 14.09 8.41 29.89
CA ASP A 206 12.95 8.56 30.80
C ASP A 206 11.83 7.60 30.39
N TYR A 207 11.21 6.91 31.35
CA TYR A 207 10.13 5.94 31.08
C TYR A 207 9.05 6.48 30.13
N SER A 208 8.76 7.79 30.19
CA SER A 208 7.74 8.41 29.34
C SER A 208 8.14 8.52 27.87
N ASN A 209 9.43 8.47 27.55
CA ASN A 209 9.97 8.46 26.20
C ASN A 209 9.98 7.06 25.58
N VAL A 210 10.00 6.01 26.40
CA VAL A 210 10.18 4.62 25.95
C VAL A 210 8.95 3.73 26.23
N GLY A 211 7.83 4.32 26.67
CA GLY A 211 6.58 3.60 26.92
C GLY A 211 6.57 2.78 28.22
N GLY A 212 7.56 2.96 29.10
CA GLY A 212 7.63 2.32 30.40
C GLY A 212 6.66 2.94 31.41
N THR A 213 6.77 2.51 32.68
CA THR A 213 5.98 3.03 33.79
C THR A 213 6.82 3.53 34.97
N THR A 214 8.12 3.20 35.01
CA THR A 214 8.99 3.56 36.12
C THR A 214 10.47 3.66 35.76
N ASN A 215 11.13 4.72 36.22
CA ASN A 215 12.60 4.83 36.22
C ASN A 215 13.24 4.08 37.43
N GLY A 216 12.52 3.17 38.08
CA GLY A 216 12.98 2.46 39.27
C GLY A 216 13.09 3.35 40.52
N SER A 217 13.83 2.88 41.53
CA SER A 217 13.97 3.54 42.85
C SER A 217 15.21 4.44 42.98
N GLY A 218 15.98 4.61 41.90
CA GLY A 218 17.20 5.41 41.87
C GLY A 218 17.85 5.38 40.49
N GLY A 219 18.60 6.42 40.13
CA GLY A 219 19.20 6.56 38.82
C GLY A 219 19.17 7.99 38.31
N LYS A 220 19.81 8.21 37.16
CA LYS A 220 19.69 9.45 36.39
C LYS A 220 19.28 9.07 34.99
N PHE A 221 18.06 9.46 34.63
CA PHE A 221 17.41 9.17 33.37
C PHE A 221 17.14 10.49 32.65
N GLY A 222 17.02 10.46 31.33
CA GLY A 222 16.78 11.66 30.56
C GLY A 222 16.52 11.38 29.10
N ASP A 223 16.66 12.41 28.27
CA ASP A 223 16.30 12.33 26.86
C ASP A 223 17.49 11.86 26.02
N LEU A 224 17.47 10.58 25.65
CA LEU A 224 18.45 9.95 24.75
C LEU A 224 17.84 9.80 23.37
N ASP A 225 18.66 10.02 22.34
CA ASP A 225 18.30 9.98 20.93
C ASP A 225 19.46 9.34 20.17
N PHE A 226 19.18 8.36 19.30
CA PHE A 226 20.22 7.61 18.58
C PHE A 226 21.05 8.52 17.65
N SER A 227 20.47 9.58 17.08
CA SER A 227 21.17 10.54 16.22
C SER A 227 22.25 11.36 16.95
N LEU A 228 22.28 11.31 18.28
CA LEU A 228 23.35 11.93 19.06
C LEU A 228 24.65 11.14 19.00
N ILE A 229 24.60 9.84 18.72
CA ILE A 229 25.76 8.93 18.81
C ILE A 229 25.98 8.12 17.53
N VAL A 230 25.05 8.13 16.58
CA VAL A 230 25.16 7.55 15.25
C VAL A 230 24.86 8.63 14.21
N ASP A 231 25.64 8.67 13.13
CA ASP A 231 25.51 9.65 12.06
C ASP A 231 24.18 9.45 11.29
N GLY A 232 23.52 10.57 10.96
CA GLY A 232 22.23 10.57 10.26
C GLY A 232 21.04 11.03 11.12
N SER A 233 19.83 10.92 10.56
CA SER A 233 18.58 11.10 11.33
C SER A 233 18.40 9.97 12.33
N GLU A 234 17.47 10.11 13.28
CA GLU A 234 17.15 9.03 14.24
C GLU A 234 16.73 7.73 13.53
N GLU A 235 15.96 7.83 12.44
CA GLU A 235 15.58 6.69 11.61
C GLU A 235 16.81 6.01 10.95
N GLN A 236 17.71 6.80 10.37
CA GLN A 236 18.95 6.26 9.76
C GLN A 236 19.90 5.67 10.80
N ALA A 237 19.95 6.27 11.98
CA ALA A 237 20.72 5.77 13.11
C ALA A 237 20.20 4.41 13.56
N ILE A 238 18.88 4.25 13.69
CA ILE A 238 18.22 2.98 13.99
C ILE A 238 18.53 1.95 12.91
N GLU A 239 18.33 2.28 11.63
CA GLU A 239 18.63 1.38 10.50
C GLU A 239 20.08 0.87 10.55
N THR A 240 21.04 1.78 10.83
CA THR A 240 22.46 1.43 10.96
C THR A 240 22.68 0.45 12.11
N LEU A 241 22.11 0.71 13.28
CA LEU A 241 22.28 -0.16 14.46
C LEU A 241 21.62 -1.53 14.26
N LEU A 242 20.45 -1.60 13.60
CA LEU A 242 19.81 -2.87 13.25
C LEU A 242 20.67 -3.66 12.26
N ALA A 243 21.16 -3.01 11.21
CA ALA A 243 22.06 -3.65 10.24
C ALA A 243 23.35 -4.16 10.91
N TRP A 244 23.89 -3.42 11.86
CA TRP A 244 25.07 -3.81 12.63
C TRP A 244 24.81 -4.99 13.57
N ASN A 245 23.64 -5.01 14.22
CA ASN A 245 23.23 -6.13 15.08
C ASN A 245 23.11 -7.44 14.28
N GLU A 246 22.58 -7.39 13.06
CA GLU A 246 22.46 -8.55 12.17
C GLU A 246 23.83 -8.97 11.57
N LEU A 247 24.66 -8.00 11.19
CA LEU A 247 25.98 -8.26 10.58
C LEU A 247 26.93 -9.02 11.52
N ASP A 248 26.84 -8.74 12.82
CA ASP A 248 27.75 -9.23 13.85
C ASP A 248 26.97 -9.88 15.00
N PRO A 249 26.68 -11.19 14.88
CA PRO A 249 25.92 -11.94 15.86
C PRO A 249 26.58 -11.94 17.24
N VAL A 250 25.76 -12.14 18.27
CA VAL A 250 26.22 -12.24 19.66
C VAL A 250 27.34 -13.28 19.79
N SER A 251 28.45 -12.87 20.38
CA SER A 251 29.59 -13.74 20.64
C SER A 251 29.53 -14.37 22.04
N GLN A 252 30.23 -15.50 22.23
CA GLN A 252 30.37 -16.10 23.57
C GLN A 252 30.97 -15.11 24.59
N GLN A 253 31.86 -14.23 24.13
CA GLN A 253 32.47 -13.22 25.00
C GLN A 253 31.42 -12.23 25.52
N GLU A 254 30.46 -11.83 24.68
CA GLU A 254 29.36 -10.97 25.11
C GLU A 254 28.41 -11.68 26.08
N GLU A 255 28.08 -12.94 25.82
CA GLU A 255 27.25 -13.74 26.74
C GLU A 255 27.92 -13.87 28.12
N ASP A 256 29.20 -14.26 28.15
CA ASP A 256 29.99 -14.43 29.38
C ASP A 256 30.08 -13.10 30.15
N ARG A 257 30.29 -12.00 29.42
CA ARG A 257 30.32 -10.66 29.99
C ARG A 257 28.96 -10.23 30.52
N ASN A 258 27.87 -10.52 29.81
CA ASN A 258 26.51 -10.19 30.23
C ASN A 258 26.18 -10.90 31.55
N GLU A 259 26.53 -12.18 31.67
CA GLU A 259 26.43 -12.95 32.92
C GLU A 259 27.26 -12.35 34.05
N ALA A 260 28.53 -12.03 33.79
CA ALA A 260 29.41 -11.44 34.79
C ALA A 260 28.89 -10.09 35.28
N VAL A 261 28.45 -9.21 34.39
CA VAL A 261 27.87 -7.90 34.75
C VAL A 261 26.57 -8.08 35.54
N ALA A 262 25.69 -8.99 35.12
CA ALA A 262 24.43 -9.27 35.81
C ALA A 262 24.67 -9.71 37.26
N SER A 263 25.73 -10.50 37.52
CA SER A 263 26.11 -10.91 38.86
C SER A 263 26.52 -9.75 39.79
N TYR A 264 26.95 -8.62 39.22
CA TYR A 264 27.36 -7.41 39.95
C TYR A 264 26.25 -6.37 40.06
N GLN A 265 25.59 -6.05 38.94
CA GLN A 265 24.60 -4.96 38.87
C GLN A 265 23.17 -5.44 39.12
N GLY A 266 22.90 -6.72 38.88
CA GLY A 266 21.58 -7.36 39.00
C GLY A 266 20.75 -7.34 37.72
N ASN A 267 21.13 -6.55 36.71
CA ASN A 267 20.42 -6.47 35.43
C ASN A 267 21.25 -6.97 34.25
N ARG A 268 20.56 -7.53 33.26
CA ARG A 268 21.13 -8.07 32.01
C ARG A 268 21.00 -7.08 30.86
N ASN A 269 21.76 -7.26 29.78
CA ASN A 269 21.51 -6.60 28.51
C ASN A 269 20.56 -7.47 27.67
N PRO A 270 19.28 -7.07 27.48
CA PRO A 270 18.30 -7.86 26.74
C PRO A 270 18.68 -8.09 25.29
N PHE A 271 19.43 -7.18 24.68
CA PHE A 271 19.84 -7.30 23.29
C PHE A 271 21.01 -8.27 23.09
N ILE A 272 21.67 -8.70 24.17
CA ILE A 272 22.64 -9.82 24.13
C ILE A 272 21.91 -11.15 24.32
N ASP A 273 20.99 -11.25 25.29
CA ASP A 273 20.26 -12.51 25.52
C ASP A 273 19.20 -12.79 24.44
N HIS A 274 18.61 -11.73 23.86
CA HIS A 274 17.58 -11.71 22.84
C HIS A 274 17.87 -10.65 21.76
N PRO A 275 18.87 -10.88 20.88
CA PRO A 275 19.23 -9.91 19.84
C PRO A 275 18.07 -9.57 18.90
N GLU A 276 17.10 -10.47 18.73
CA GLU A 276 15.87 -10.27 17.95
C GLU A 276 14.94 -9.17 18.51
N TYR A 277 15.09 -8.80 19.80
CA TYR A 277 14.29 -7.72 20.38
C TYR A 277 14.57 -6.37 19.74
N ALA A 278 15.76 -6.16 19.18
CA ALA A 278 16.06 -4.93 18.45
C ALA A 278 15.12 -4.78 17.24
N ASP A 279 14.94 -5.84 16.46
CA ASP A 279 14.02 -5.85 15.31
C ASP A 279 12.56 -5.81 15.75
N TYR A 280 12.19 -6.49 16.84
CA TYR A 280 10.81 -6.44 17.34
C TYR A 280 10.42 -5.04 17.81
N ILE A 281 11.36 -4.24 18.32
CA ILE A 281 11.09 -2.89 18.82
C ILE A 281 11.19 -1.84 17.72
N TRP A 282 12.31 -1.83 17.00
CA TRP A 282 12.67 -0.78 16.05
C TRP A 282 12.74 -1.23 14.60
N GLY A 283 12.70 -2.54 14.35
CA GLY A 283 12.55 -3.04 13.00
C GLY A 283 11.27 -2.48 12.40
N VAL A 284 11.39 -1.89 11.23
CA VAL A 284 10.20 -1.74 10.39
C VAL A 284 9.70 -3.15 10.18
N ALA A 285 8.43 -3.43 10.54
CA ALA A 285 7.79 -4.64 10.07
C ALA A 285 7.98 -4.63 8.55
N SER A 286 8.90 -5.47 8.04
CA SER A 286 8.91 -5.79 6.62
C SER A 286 7.47 -6.17 6.36
N PRO A 287 6.75 -5.48 5.45
CA PRO A 287 5.33 -5.76 5.27
C PRO A 287 5.25 -7.26 5.04
N SER A 288 4.58 -7.98 5.94
CA SER A 288 4.43 -9.43 5.82
C SER A 288 4.02 -9.70 4.38
N PRO A 289 4.65 -10.68 3.71
CA PRO A 289 4.30 -10.94 2.34
C PRO A 289 2.77 -11.07 2.27
N SER A 290 2.18 -10.32 1.37
CA SER A 290 0.74 -10.30 1.21
C SER A 290 0.44 -10.72 -0.19
N PHE A 291 -0.67 -11.41 -0.34
CA PHE A 291 -1.21 -11.79 -1.63
C PHE A 291 -2.72 -11.68 -1.52
N SER A 292 -3.36 -11.05 -2.49
CA SER A 292 -4.80 -10.93 -2.53
C SER A 292 -5.28 -10.85 -3.98
N CYS A 293 -6.34 -11.57 -4.29
CA CYS A 293 -7.03 -11.49 -5.57
C CYS A 293 -8.44 -10.90 -5.36
N PRO A 294 -9.10 -10.40 -6.42
CA PRO A 294 -10.51 -10.02 -6.32
C PRO A 294 -11.34 -11.22 -5.87
N SER A 295 -12.25 -11.03 -4.91
CA SER A 295 -13.10 -12.12 -4.41
C SER A 295 -14.14 -12.59 -5.44
N GLU A 296 -14.47 -11.74 -6.42
CA GLU A 296 -15.46 -12.01 -7.45
C GLU A 296 -15.07 -11.37 -8.79
N LEU A 297 -15.33 -12.07 -9.89
CA LEU A 297 -15.20 -11.61 -11.26
C LEU A 297 -16.52 -11.76 -12.00
N LYS A 298 -17.08 -10.66 -12.51
CA LYS A 298 -18.33 -10.68 -13.28
C LYS A 298 -18.04 -10.57 -14.76
N LEU A 299 -18.58 -11.51 -15.53
CA LEU A 299 -18.41 -11.59 -16.98
C LEU A 299 -19.78 -11.66 -17.67
N THR A 300 -19.86 -11.13 -18.88
CA THR A 300 -20.93 -11.49 -19.82
C THR A 300 -20.47 -12.63 -20.73
N LEU A 301 -21.41 -13.42 -21.26
CA LEU A 301 -21.08 -14.52 -22.17
C LEU A 301 -20.17 -14.06 -23.33
N GLY A 302 -19.03 -14.73 -23.50
CA GLY A 302 -18.02 -14.40 -24.52
C GLY A 302 -17.01 -13.31 -24.11
N GLN A 303 -17.17 -12.67 -22.95
CA GLN A 303 -16.23 -11.68 -22.43
C GLN A 303 -14.95 -12.35 -21.91
N THR A 304 -13.85 -11.60 -21.98
CA THR A 304 -12.58 -11.93 -21.32
C THR A 304 -12.17 -10.87 -20.31
N LYS A 305 -11.68 -11.27 -19.13
CA LYS A 305 -11.07 -10.36 -18.13
C LYS A 305 -9.88 -11.02 -17.46
N SER A 306 -8.88 -10.21 -17.08
CA SER A 306 -7.75 -10.68 -16.28
C SER A 306 -8.07 -10.61 -14.79
N ILE A 307 -7.61 -11.60 -14.03
CA ILE A 307 -7.54 -11.52 -12.57
C ILE A 307 -6.29 -10.72 -12.21
N GLU A 308 -6.50 -9.57 -11.57
CA GLU A 308 -5.42 -8.71 -11.09
C GLU A 308 -5.22 -8.97 -9.58
N CYS A 309 -4.18 -9.71 -9.21
CA CYS A 309 -3.85 -9.97 -7.81
C CYS A 309 -2.77 -8.99 -7.33
N GLY A 310 -2.97 -8.39 -6.15
CA GLY A 310 -2.00 -7.54 -5.47
C GLY A 310 -1.10 -8.35 -4.55
N TYR A 311 0.18 -7.99 -4.47
CA TYR A 311 1.14 -8.62 -3.57
C TYR A 311 2.20 -7.67 -3.03
N SER A 312 2.75 -7.98 -1.87
CA SER A 312 3.96 -7.37 -1.30
C SER A 312 5.01 -8.45 -1.05
N GLY A 313 6.23 -8.24 -1.54
CA GLY A 313 7.31 -9.25 -1.50
C GLY A 313 7.75 -9.73 -2.89
N GLU A 314 8.64 -10.72 -2.93
CA GLU A 314 9.15 -11.32 -4.16
C GLU A 314 8.19 -12.42 -4.65
N LEU A 315 7.55 -12.23 -5.81
CA LEU A 315 6.67 -13.25 -6.40
C LEU A 315 7.52 -14.32 -7.11
N GLU A 316 7.55 -15.52 -6.53
CA GLU A 316 8.33 -16.66 -7.05
C GLU A 316 7.52 -17.51 -8.03
N SER A 317 6.23 -17.73 -7.74
CA SER A 317 5.32 -18.44 -8.61
C SER A 317 3.88 -17.96 -8.47
N LEU A 318 3.12 -18.06 -9.56
CA LEU A 318 1.69 -17.75 -9.62
C LEU A 318 1.01 -18.73 -10.58
N SER A 319 -0.08 -19.34 -10.17
CA SER A 319 -0.84 -20.28 -11.00
C SER A 319 -2.35 -20.10 -10.86
N PHE A 320 -3.09 -20.44 -11.92
CA PHE A 320 -4.54 -20.29 -12.01
C PHE A 320 -5.17 -21.59 -12.51
N VAL A 321 -6.25 -22.04 -11.87
CA VAL A 321 -7.00 -23.24 -12.27
C VAL A 321 -8.49 -22.95 -12.25
N SER A 322 -9.16 -23.10 -13.38
CA SER A 322 -10.64 -23.08 -13.41
C SER A 322 -11.19 -24.38 -12.84
N LEU A 323 -12.08 -24.27 -11.85
CA LEU A 323 -12.76 -25.41 -11.25
C LEU A 323 -13.96 -25.88 -12.09
N ASP A 324 -14.49 -25.01 -12.97
CA ASP A 324 -15.62 -25.29 -13.87
C ASP A 324 -15.30 -24.89 -15.33
N PRO A 325 -14.49 -25.68 -16.05
CA PRO A 325 -14.00 -25.35 -17.39
C PRO A 325 -15.08 -25.26 -18.47
N ASP A 326 -16.30 -25.76 -18.21
CA ASP A 326 -17.45 -25.63 -19.10
C ASP A 326 -18.13 -24.23 -19.01
N VAL A 327 -17.87 -23.49 -17.93
CA VAL A 327 -18.42 -22.15 -17.67
C VAL A 327 -17.37 -21.09 -17.98
N VAL A 328 -16.15 -21.25 -17.46
CA VAL A 328 -15.03 -20.34 -17.73
C VAL A 328 -13.71 -21.09 -17.91
N VAL A 329 -12.85 -20.58 -18.78
CA VAL A 329 -11.45 -21.04 -18.90
C VAL A 329 -10.51 -19.92 -18.49
N VAL A 330 -9.39 -20.27 -17.85
CA VAL A 330 -8.33 -19.34 -17.46
C VAL A 330 -7.00 -19.77 -18.05
N ASP A 331 -6.21 -18.83 -18.54
CA ASP A 331 -4.85 -19.10 -19.05
C ASP A 331 -3.78 -18.92 -17.97
N GLY A 332 -2.53 -19.26 -18.30
CA GLY A 332 -1.40 -19.13 -17.36
C GLY A 332 -1.02 -17.69 -16.97
N LYS A 333 -1.73 -16.68 -17.50
CA LYS A 333 -1.57 -15.26 -17.13
C LYS A 333 -2.76 -14.73 -16.33
N GLY A 334 -3.73 -15.58 -15.99
CA GLY A 334 -4.93 -15.19 -15.25
C GLY A 334 -6.01 -14.56 -16.12
N THR A 335 -5.94 -14.66 -17.45
CA THR A 335 -7.02 -14.18 -18.33
C THR A 335 -8.14 -15.21 -18.40
N VAL A 336 -9.31 -14.82 -17.91
CA VAL A 336 -10.54 -15.63 -17.83
C VAL A 336 -11.43 -15.34 -19.03
N THR A 337 -11.95 -16.39 -19.69
CA THR A 337 -12.90 -16.30 -20.81
C THR A 337 -14.21 -16.98 -20.44
N ALA A 338 -15.33 -16.28 -20.60
CA ALA A 338 -16.67 -16.80 -20.36
C ALA A 338 -17.18 -17.65 -21.54
N LEU A 339 -17.50 -18.93 -21.28
CA LEU A 339 -17.96 -19.89 -22.29
C LEU A 339 -19.46 -20.19 -22.21
N SER A 340 -20.05 -20.17 -21.01
CA SER A 340 -21.49 -20.37 -20.81
C SER A 340 -22.01 -19.60 -19.58
N VAL A 341 -23.31 -19.33 -19.54
CA VAL A 341 -23.96 -18.62 -18.42
C VAL A 341 -24.00 -19.52 -17.18
N GLY A 342 -23.59 -19.01 -16.03
CA GLY A 342 -23.53 -19.76 -14.78
C GLY A 342 -22.53 -19.19 -13.79
N GLU A 343 -22.37 -19.88 -12.67
CA GLU A 343 -21.34 -19.58 -11.66
C GLU A 343 -20.18 -20.57 -11.81
N ALA A 344 -18.97 -20.10 -11.54
CA ALA A 344 -17.74 -20.88 -11.53
C ALA A 344 -16.78 -20.34 -10.47
N ALA A 345 -15.67 -21.03 -10.25
CA ALA A 345 -14.59 -20.52 -9.40
C ALA A 345 -13.22 -20.77 -10.03
N ILE A 346 -12.26 -19.90 -9.73
CA ILE A 346 -10.85 -20.04 -10.10
C ILE A 346 -10.02 -20.10 -8.83
N GLU A 347 -9.24 -21.16 -8.70
CA GLU A 347 -8.24 -21.32 -7.66
C GLU A 347 -6.94 -20.64 -8.11
N VAL A 348 -6.37 -19.84 -7.20
CA VAL A 348 -5.12 -19.12 -7.42
C VAL A 348 -4.13 -19.52 -6.32
N GLU A 349 -2.97 -20.02 -6.73
CA GLU A 349 -1.89 -20.37 -5.81
C GLU A 349 -0.67 -19.48 -6.12
N ALA A 350 -0.12 -18.85 -5.10
CA ALA A 350 1.05 -17.99 -5.20
C ALA A 350 2.10 -18.32 -4.13
N LEU A 351 3.37 -18.23 -4.51
CA LEU A 351 4.51 -18.28 -3.58
C LEU A 351 5.14 -16.89 -3.55
N VAL A 352 5.05 -16.20 -2.43
CA VAL A 352 5.56 -14.83 -2.25
C VAL A 352 6.54 -14.81 -1.08
N SER A 353 7.80 -14.49 -1.36
CA SER A 353 8.89 -14.47 -0.38
C SER A 353 8.96 -15.75 0.47
N GLY A 354 8.81 -16.92 -0.15
CA GLY A 354 8.79 -18.22 0.51
C GLY A 354 7.50 -18.62 1.24
N GLU A 355 6.46 -17.78 1.25
CA GLU A 355 5.15 -18.07 1.86
C GLU A 355 4.10 -18.43 0.80
N LEU A 356 3.33 -19.50 1.05
CA LEU A 356 2.31 -20.01 0.14
C LEU A 356 0.95 -19.38 0.44
N PHE A 357 0.32 -18.80 -0.58
CA PHE A 357 -1.01 -18.20 -0.53
C PHE A 357 -1.97 -18.92 -1.48
N GLU A 358 -3.19 -19.19 -0.99
CA GLU A 358 -4.27 -19.82 -1.74
C GLU A 358 -5.50 -18.92 -1.71
N GLU A 359 -5.99 -18.52 -2.88
CA GLU A 359 -7.15 -17.64 -3.06
C GLU A 359 -8.19 -18.27 -3.98
N ILE A 360 -9.46 -17.93 -3.76
CA ILE A 360 -10.57 -18.36 -4.62
C ILE A 360 -11.28 -17.13 -5.19
N VAL A 361 -11.25 -17.00 -6.51
CA VAL A 361 -12.01 -15.98 -7.24
C VAL A 361 -13.32 -16.60 -7.72
N GLN A 362 -14.46 -16.14 -7.19
CA GLN A 362 -15.77 -16.53 -7.69
C GLN A 362 -16.02 -15.87 -9.04
N VAL A 363 -16.63 -16.55 -9.99
CA VAL A 363 -16.88 -16.03 -11.33
C VAL A 363 -18.35 -16.20 -11.69
N SER A 364 -19.07 -15.08 -11.81
CA SER A 364 -20.45 -15.07 -12.28
C SER A 364 -20.50 -14.69 -13.76
N VAL A 365 -20.96 -15.60 -14.61
CA VAL A 365 -21.20 -15.31 -16.02
C VAL A 365 -22.69 -15.11 -16.23
N THR A 366 -23.10 -13.88 -16.54
CA THR A 366 -24.49 -13.59 -16.91
C THR A 366 -24.64 -13.58 -18.42
N ALA A 367 -25.86 -13.81 -18.90
CA ALA A 367 -26.21 -13.29 -20.22
C ALA A 367 -25.99 -11.76 -20.19
N GLU A 368 -25.70 -11.17 -21.35
CA GLU A 368 -25.64 -9.73 -21.49
C GLU A 368 -26.94 -9.11 -20.97
N SER A 369 -26.89 -8.57 -19.75
CA SER A 369 -27.99 -7.88 -19.09
C SER A 369 -27.78 -6.42 -19.35
N LEU A 370 -28.66 -5.83 -20.12
CA LEU A 370 -28.57 -4.44 -20.51
C LEU A 370 -28.97 -3.57 -19.31
N THR A 371 -28.01 -2.92 -18.68
CA THR A 371 -28.20 -2.11 -17.47
C THR A 371 -28.51 -0.66 -17.80
N SER A 372 -29.68 -0.19 -17.34
CA SER A 372 -30.02 1.16 -16.85
C SER A 372 -29.14 2.35 -17.28
N GLY A 373 -29.12 2.64 -18.58
CA GLY A 373 -28.88 3.98 -19.11
C GLY A 373 -30.19 4.80 -19.10
N ALA A 374 -30.09 6.12 -18.99
CA ALA A 374 -31.26 6.98 -19.16
C ALA A 374 -31.71 6.91 -20.62
N TYR A 375 -32.93 6.47 -20.89
CA TYR A 375 -33.45 6.43 -22.26
C TYR A 375 -33.91 7.83 -22.68
N ARG A 376 -33.32 8.39 -23.75
CA ARG A 376 -33.69 9.71 -24.29
C ARG A 376 -34.59 9.62 -25.51
N LEU A 377 -35.58 10.51 -25.57
CA LEU A 377 -36.47 10.66 -26.71
C LEU A 377 -35.68 10.99 -27.99
N LEU A 378 -35.79 10.14 -29.01
CA LEU A 378 -35.27 10.39 -30.35
C LEU A 378 -36.11 11.42 -31.09
N LYS A 379 -35.45 12.47 -31.57
CA LYS A 379 -36.09 13.53 -32.38
C LYS A 379 -35.84 13.37 -33.88
N SER A 380 -34.87 12.54 -34.26
CA SER A 380 -34.47 12.25 -35.64
C SER A 380 -33.93 10.82 -35.74
N ILE A 381 -33.77 10.32 -36.97
CA ILE A 381 -33.15 9.01 -37.22
C ILE A 381 -31.71 9.04 -36.66
N PRO A 382 -31.31 8.08 -35.81
CA PRO A 382 -29.96 8.03 -35.27
C PRO A 382 -28.95 7.56 -36.33
N GLU A 383 -27.69 8.01 -36.21
CA GLU A 383 -26.60 7.54 -37.08
C GLU A 383 -26.28 6.05 -36.85
N GLN A 384 -26.37 5.58 -35.60
CA GLN A 384 -26.25 4.18 -35.21
C GLN A 384 -27.60 3.64 -34.72
N ILE A 385 -28.13 2.67 -35.47
CA ILE A 385 -29.41 2.01 -35.19
C ILE A 385 -29.27 0.88 -34.18
N ASP A 386 -28.10 0.24 -34.11
CA ASP A 386 -27.83 -0.80 -33.12
C ASP A 386 -27.88 -0.21 -31.71
N GLY A 387 -28.54 -0.93 -30.79
CA GLY A 387 -28.59 -0.59 -29.38
C GLY A 387 -29.94 -0.90 -28.72
N GLU A 388 -30.14 -0.36 -27.53
CA GLU A 388 -31.37 -0.51 -26.77
C GLU A 388 -32.34 0.64 -26.95
N TYR A 389 -33.63 0.30 -27.01
CA TYR A 389 -34.70 1.24 -27.25
C TYR A 389 -35.93 0.92 -26.39
N VAL A 390 -36.69 1.96 -26.07
CA VAL A 390 -38.05 1.86 -25.51
C VAL A 390 -39.02 2.50 -26.49
N ILE A 391 -40.11 1.79 -26.78
CA ILE A 391 -41.24 2.31 -27.56
C ILE A 391 -42.36 2.67 -26.59
N ALA A 392 -42.81 3.92 -26.62
CA ALA A 392 -43.79 4.44 -25.67
C ALA A 392 -44.89 5.31 -26.31
N TYR A 393 -45.95 5.57 -25.55
CA TYR A 393 -46.94 6.60 -25.79
C TYR A 393 -47.28 7.29 -24.47
N GLY A 394 -46.84 8.54 -24.29
CA GLY A 394 -46.88 9.19 -22.99
C GLY A 394 -46.13 8.33 -21.95
N GLU A 395 -46.68 8.18 -20.76
CA GLU A 395 -46.11 7.37 -19.67
C GLU A 395 -46.41 5.86 -19.79
N LYS A 396 -46.61 5.34 -21.01
CA LYS A 396 -46.88 3.92 -21.26
C LYS A 396 -45.85 3.36 -22.23
N ALA A 397 -45.05 2.40 -21.81
CA ALA A 397 -44.07 1.69 -22.64
C ALA A 397 -44.60 0.33 -23.09
N LEU A 398 -44.18 -0.15 -24.27
CA LEU A 398 -44.47 -1.50 -24.76
C LEU A 398 -43.84 -2.54 -23.81
N ASN A 399 -44.67 -3.47 -23.30
CA ASN A 399 -44.16 -4.59 -22.53
C ASN A 399 -43.76 -5.73 -23.49
N ALA A 400 -42.46 -5.92 -23.66
CA ALA A 400 -41.90 -6.92 -24.57
C ALA A 400 -41.70 -8.30 -23.92
N SER A 401 -41.94 -8.42 -22.61
CA SER A 401 -41.61 -9.58 -21.78
C SER A 401 -42.84 -10.40 -21.35
N LEU A 402 -43.96 -10.26 -22.07
CA LEU A 402 -45.23 -10.94 -21.73
C LEU A 402 -45.26 -12.39 -22.22
N GLU A 403 -45.40 -13.34 -21.29
CA GLU A 403 -45.53 -14.78 -21.60
C GLU A 403 -46.73 -15.11 -22.50
N GLU A 404 -47.83 -14.34 -22.41
CA GLU A 404 -49.05 -14.56 -23.19
C GLU A 404 -48.94 -14.08 -24.66
N GLY A 405 -47.79 -13.51 -25.04
CA GLY A 405 -47.52 -12.94 -26.36
C GLY A 405 -47.83 -11.44 -26.42
N LEU A 406 -47.31 -10.77 -27.46
CA LEU A 406 -47.31 -9.30 -27.51
C LEU A 406 -48.62 -8.66 -28.02
N ASP A 407 -49.53 -9.41 -28.65
CA ASP A 407 -50.75 -8.81 -29.24
C ASP A 407 -52.00 -8.89 -28.33
N VAL A 408 -51.77 -8.84 -27.02
CA VAL A 408 -52.81 -8.94 -25.99
C VAL A 408 -53.40 -7.57 -25.62
N GLY A 409 -54.54 -7.56 -24.94
CA GLY A 409 -55.12 -6.33 -24.38
C GLY A 409 -54.25 -5.80 -23.24
N SER A 410 -54.14 -4.47 -23.11
CA SER A 410 -53.35 -3.82 -22.05
C SER A 410 -51.85 -4.17 -22.10
N ASN A 411 -51.28 -4.39 -23.30
CA ASN A 411 -49.84 -4.56 -23.45
C ASN A 411 -49.11 -3.22 -23.29
N TYR A 412 -48.90 -2.81 -22.04
CA TYR A 412 -48.01 -1.72 -21.67
C TYR A 412 -47.58 -1.81 -20.20
N VAL A 413 -46.48 -1.15 -19.84
CA VAL A 413 -46.05 -0.85 -18.47
C VAL A 413 -46.04 0.67 -18.29
N GLU A 414 -46.44 1.16 -17.12
CA GLU A 414 -46.32 2.59 -16.83
C GLU A 414 -44.88 2.97 -16.48
N ILE A 415 -44.41 4.07 -17.07
CA ILE A 415 -43.04 4.56 -16.95
C ILE A 415 -43.01 6.00 -16.45
N ALA A 416 -41.96 6.38 -15.73
CA ALA A 416 -41.75 7.75 -15.32
C ALA A 416 -40.92 8.49 -16.37
N ILE A 417 -41.41 9.64 -16.84
CA ILE A 417 -40.69 10.50 -17.80
C ILE A 417 -40.44 11.87 -17.16
N ASP A 418 -39.17 12.25 -17.05
CA ASP A 418 -38.77 13.59 -16.60
C ASP A 418 -37.81 14.22 -17.62
N GLY A 419 -38.07 15.47 -18.02
CA GLY A 419 -37.22 16.18 -18.98
C GLY A 419 -37.03 15.50 -20.35
N GLY A 420 -37.91 14.55 -20.73
CA GLY A 420 -37.77 13.74 -21.94
C GLY A 420 -36.86 12.51 -21.80
N MET A 421 -36.55 12.12 -20.56
CA MET A 421 -35.81 10.91 -20.19
C MET A 421 -36.71 9.95 -19.43
N ILE A 422 -36.56 8.65 -19.65
CA ILE A 422 -37.18 7.62 -18.81
C ILE A 422 -36.30 7.43 -17.57
N THR A 423 -36.88 7.58 -16.39
CA THR A 423 -36.16 7.53 -15.09
C THR A 423 -36.48 6.30 -14.25
N SER A 424 -37.41 5.45 -14.71
CA SER A 424 -37.72 4.14 -14.11
C SER A 424 -36.87 3.03 -14.71
N ASP A 425 -36.66 1.94 -13.95
CA ASP A 425 -36.01 0.71 -14.46
C ASP A 425 -36.73 0.23 -15.74
N ALA A 426 -35.96 0.12 -16.82
CA ALA A 426 -36.46 -0.18 -18.16
C ALA A 426 -36.14 -1.62 -18.62
N SER A 427 -35.53 -2.44 -17.76
CA SER A 427 -35.10 -3.81 -18.11
C SER A 427 -36.21 -4.72 -18.64
N ALA A 428 -37.45 -4.55 -18.18
CA ALA A 428 -38.60 -5.34 -18.65
C ALA A 428 -39.27 -4.81 -19.94
N ILE A 429 -38.92 -3.59 -20.37
CA ILE A 429 -39.53 -2.86 -21.50
C ILE A 429 -38.52 -2.52 -22.60
N SER A 430 -37.24 -2.83 -22.39
CA SER A 430 -36.20 -2.59 -23.38
C SER A 430 -36.31 -3.56 -24.55
N LEU A 431 -36.00 -3.05 -25.73
CA LEU A 431 -35.98 -3.75 -26.99
C LEU A 431 -34.61 -3.52 -27.62
N ARG A 432 -33.99 -4.57 -28.16
CA ARG A 432 -32.76 -4.41 -28.94
C ARG A 432 -33.11 -4.13 -30.39
N PHE A 433 -32.65 -3.01 -30.93
CA PHE A 433 -32.72 -2.77 -32.37
C PHE A 433 -31.41 -3.26 -32.99
N GLU A 434 -31.52 -3.94 -34.13
CA GLU A 434 -30.39 -4.51 -34.84
C GLU A 434 -30.47 -4.09 -36.31
N SER A 435 -29.50 -3.31 -36.77
CA SER A 435 -29.33 -2.84 -38.13
C SER A 435 -29.17 -4.00 -39.11
N ARG A 436 -29.77 -3.85 -40.29
CA ARG A 436 -29.76 -4.83 -41.39
C ARG A 436 -29.64 -4.08 -42.72
N ASP A 437 -29.21 -4.79 -43.77
CA ASP A 437 -28.92 -4.20 -45.09
C ASP A 437 -30.06 -3.31 -45.64
N ASP A 438 -31.31 -3.69 -45.38
CA ASP A 438 -32.50 -2.98 -45.86
C ASP A 438 -33.37 -2.41 -44.71
N GLY A 439 -32.93 -2.35 -43.45
CA GLY A 439 -33.79 -1.87 -42.35
C GLY A 439 -33.24 -2.24 -40.98
N PHE A 440 -34.11 -2.54 -40.01
CA PHE A 440 -33.69 -3.07 -38.71
C PHE A 440 -34.66 -4.09 -38.13
N GLY A 441 -34.13 -5.03 -37.36
CA GLY A 441 -34.90 -5.90 -36.49
C GLY A 441 -35.22 -5.17 -35.18
N ILE A 442 -36.42 -5.38 -34.64
CA ILE A 442 -36.77 -5.02 -33.26
C ILE A 442 -36.85 -6.34 -32.50
N ILE A 443 -36.05 -6.52 -31.46
CA ILE A 443 -35.85 -7.80 -30.79
C ILE A 443 -36.31 -7.68 -29.34
N THR A 444 -37.19 -8.59 -28.92
CA THR A 444 -37.65 -8.70 -27.53
C THR A 444 -36.53 -9.25 -26.61
N PRO A 445 -36.62 -9.09 -25.29
CA PRO A 445 -35.68 -9.69 -24.34
C PRO A 445 -35.49 -11.21 -24.54
N ASP A 446 -36.56 -11.93 -24.87
CA ASP A 446 -36.52 -13.38 -25.18
C ASP A 446 -35.93 -13.72 -26.57
N GLY A 447 -35.38 -12.74 -27.30
CA GLY A 447 -34.71 -12.93 -28.59
C GLY A 447 -35.61 -13.02 -29.81
N ASN A 448 -36.91 -12.71 -29.71
CA ASN A 448 -37.85 -12.77 -30.83
C ASN A 448 -37.94 -11.44 -31.60
N TYR A 449 -38.05 -11.52 -32.92
CA TYR A 449 -38.20 -10.36 -33.80
C TYR A 449 -39.66 -9.90 -33.85
N VAL A 450 -39.91 -8.62 -33.54
CA VAL A 450 -41.22 -7.95 -33.63
C VAL A 450 -41.45 -7.43 -35.05
N TYR A 451 -42.59 -7.77 -35.64
CA TYR A 451 -42.93 -7.37 -37.00
C TYR A 451 -44.44 -7.33 -37.27
N TRP A 452 -44.80 -6.98 -38.50
CA TRP A 452 -46.16 -7.01 -39.01
C TRP A 452 -46.45 -8.30 -39.79
N GLY A 453 -47.33 -9.16 -39.26
CA GLY A 453 -47.52 -10.55 -39.72
C GLY A 453 -48.19 -10.77 -41.08
N SER A 454 -49.00 -9.84 -41.61
CA SER A 454 -49.61 -10.00 -42.95
C SER A 454 -50.21 -8.70 -43.49
N SER A 455 -50.35 -8.60 -44.82
CA SER A 455 -51.01 -7.46 -45.49
C SER A 455 -52.44 -7.23 -45.00
N ASP A 456 -53.13 -8.29 -44.56
CA ASP A 456 -54.54 -8.37 -44.14
C ASP A 456 -54.98 -7.58 -42.89
N SER A 457 -54.08 -7.47 -41.90
CA SER A 457 -54.52 -7.43 -40.49
C SER A 457 -53.74 -6.43 -39.64
N ASN A 458 -54.45 -5.69 -38.77
CA ASN A 458 -53.81 -4.92 -37.70
C ASN A 458 -53.40 -5.87 -36.56
N GLY A 459 -52.15 -5.82 -36.14
CA GLY A 459 -51.61 -6.70 -35.10
C GLY A 459 -50.11 -6.51 -34.90
N LEU A 460 -49.56 -7.21 -33.92
CA LEU A 460 -48.15 -7.20 -33.60
C LEU A 460 -47.67 -8.65 -33.49
N SER A 461 -46.75 -9.06 -34.36
CA SER A 461 -46.32 -10.46 -34.50
C SER A 461 -44.88 -10.65 -34.06
N VAL A 462 -44.54 -11.86 -33.61
CA VAL A 462 -43.18 -12.24 -33.19
C VAL A 462 -42.69 -13.46 -33.98
N ALA A 463 -41.40 -13.51 -34.29
CA ALA A 463 -40.75 -14.63 -34.97
C ALA A 463 -39.38 -14.92 -34.33
N SER A 464 -39.01 -16.20 -34.23
CA SER A 464 -37.73 -16.62 -33.67
C SER A 464 -36.52 -16.40 -34.60
N SER A 465 -36.75 -15.91 -35.83
CA SER A 465 -35.69 -15.67 -36.82
C SER A 465 -36.02 -14.47 -37.70
N ALA A 466 -35.02 -13.64 -38.00
CA ALA A 466 -35.15 -12.52 -38.92
C ALA A 466 -35.35 -12.99 -40.37
N SER A 467 -36.28 -12.35 -41.07
CA SER A 467 -36.48 -12.43 -42.52
C SER A 467 -36.80 -11.04 -43.08
N ALA A 468 -36.75 -10.84 -44.40
CA ALA A 468 -37.05 -9.52 -44.99
C ALA A 468 -38.46 -9.00 -44.61
N SER A 469 -39.44 -9.90 -44.46
CA SER A 469 -40.80 -9.56 -44.01
C SER A 469 -40.89 -9.16 -42.53
N SER A 470 -39.87 -9.45 -41.73
CA SER A 470 -39.81 -9.09 -40.31
C SER A 470 -38.99 -7.83 -40.02
N LEU A 471 -38.55 -7.11 -41.07
CA LEU A 471 -37.79 -5.86 -40.92
C LEU A 471 -38.72 -4.65 -40.68
N ASN A 472 -38.16 -3.70 -39.95
CA ASN A 472 -38.75 -2.41 -39.62
C ASN A 472 -37.90 -1.26 -40.16
N TYR A 473 -38.54 -0.10 -40.29
CA TYR A 473 -37.98 1.08 -40.92
C TYR A 473 -38.39 2.31 -40.11
N PHE A 474 -37.47 3.24 -39.93
CA PHE A 474 -37.82 4.56 -39.40
C PHE A 474 -38.64 5.30 -40.44
N SER A 475 -39.59 6.09 -39.97
CA SER A 475 -40.41 6.93 -40.83
C SER A 475 -40.62 8.29 -40.20
N ALA A 476 -40.59 9.33 -41.03
CA ALA A 476 -41.11 10.63 -40.64
C ALA A 476 -42.63 10.51 -40.50
N ASP A 477 -43.13 10.88 -39.32
CA ASP A 477 -44.54 11.09 -39.02
C ASP A 477 -44.80 12.60 -38.82
N PRO A 478 -46.01 13.09 -39.10
CA PRO A 478 -46.39 14.47 -38.76
C PRO A 478 -46.18 14.80 -37.27
N ASP A 479 -46.25 13.79 -36.42
CA ASP A 479 -46.14 13.87 -34.96
C ASP A 479 -44.74 13.51 -34.42
N GLY A 480 -43.74 13.25 -35.28
CA GLY A 480 -42.36 12.94 -34.88
C GLY A 480 -41.71 11.78 -35.64
N LEU A 481 -40.81 11.06 -34.98
CA LEU A 481 -40.16 9.85 -35.51
C LEU A 481 -41.01 8.62 -35.19
N GLY A 482 -41.37 7.83 -36.21
CA GLY A 482 -42.17 6.60 -36.06
C GLY A 482 -41.54 5.37 -36.72
N ILE A 483 -42.22 4.23 -36.59
CA ILE A 483 -41.78 2.92 -37.11
C ILE A 483 -42.78 2.39 -38.13
N LYS A 484 -42.27 1.94 -39.28
CA LYS A 484 -43.00 1.21 -40.33
C LYS A 484 -42.51 -0.24 -40.40
N GLY A 485 -43.45 -1.19 -40.49
CA GLY A 485 -43.11 -2.57 -40.85
C GLY A 485 -42.87 -2.72 -42.36
N GLY A 486 -42.13 -3.73 -42.78
CA GLY A 486 -41.70 -3.93 -44.18
C GLY A 486 -42.79 -3.99 -45.26
N GLY A 487 -44.08 -4.08 -44.89
CA GLY A 487 -45.20 -3.99 -45.83
C GLY A 487 -46.00 -2.66 -45.76
N GLY A 488 -45.50 -1.64 -45.06
CA GLY A 488 -46.00 -0.26 -45.09
C GLY A 488 -46.96 0.15 -43.96
N ALA A 489 -47.35 -0.76 -43.06
CA ALA A 489 -48.14 -0.43 -41.88
C ALA A 489 -47.28 0.30 -40.82
N ARG A 490 -47.89 1.24 -40.07
CA ARG A 490 -47.22 2.05 -39.04
C ARG A 490 -47.54 1.54 -37.64
N MET A 491 -46.54 1.50 -36.76
CA MET A 491 -46.75 1.19 -35.34
C MET A 491 -47.41 2.39 -34.64
N ARG A 492 -48.48 2.13 -33.88
CA ARG A 492 -49.27 3.12 -33.14
C ARG A 492 -49.74 2.55 -31.81
N PHE A 493 -50.11 3.44 -30.88
CA PHE A 493 -50.80 3.07 -29.65
C PHE A 493 -52.32 3.23 -29.80
N ASN A 494 -53.06 2.20 -29.42
CA ASN A 494 -54.51 2.24 -29.37
C ASN A 494 -54.99 2.77 -28.02
N ASN A 495 -55.65 3.92 -28.01
CA ASN A 495 -56.12 4.57 -26.78
C ASN A 495 -57.62 4.34 -26.50
N ALA A 496 -58.25 3.35 -27.15
CA ALA A 496 -59.61 2.95 -26.80
C ALA A 496 -59.60 2.23 -25.44
N SER A 497 -60.52 2.59 -24.54
CA SER A 497 -60.52 2.19 -23.12
C SER A 497 -60.53 0.67 -22.85
N ASN A 498 -60.90 -0.15 -23.84
CA ASN A 498 -60.91 -1.62 -23.76
C ASN A 498 -59.85 -2.30 -24.64
N GLN A 499 -58.94 -1.55 -25.25
CA GLN A 499 -57.93 -2.05 -26.19
C GLN A 499 -56.61 -1.28 -26.10
N LEU A 500 -56.18 -0.88 -24.90
CA LEU A 500 -54.91 -0.17 -24.69
C LEU A 500 -53.73 -1.05 -25.09
N ARG A 501 -53.07 -0.81 -26.23
CA ARG A 501 -51.93 -1.63 -26.71
C ARG A 501 -51.21 -1.03 -27.91
N PHE A 502 -49.98 -1.47 -28.14
CA PHE A 502 -49.19 -1.16 -29.34
C PHE A 502 -49.49 -2.16 -30.46
N ARG A 503 -49.72 -1.65 -31.69
CA ARG A 503 -50.00 -2.47 -32.88
C ARG A 503 -49.54 -1.77 -34.17
N TYR A 504 -49.35 -2.54 -35.24
CA TYR A 504 -49.26 -1.98 -36.59
C TYR A 504 -50.64 -1.72 -37.18
N TYR A 505 -50.81 -0.56 -37.81
CA TYR A 505 -52.02 -0.11 -38.49
C TYR A 505 -51.72 0.37 -39.91
N LYS A 506 -52.62 0.08 -40.86
CA LYS A 506 -52.53 0.60 -42.23
C LYS A 506 -52.75 2.10 -42.28
N GLU A 507 -52.12 2.78 -43.25
CA GLU A 507 -52.20 4.24 -43.38
C GLU A 507 -53.63 4.78 -43.51
N SER A 508 -54.54 4.03 -44.13
CA SER A 508 -55.94 4.43 -44.30
C SER A 508 -56.82 4.24 -43.05
N THR A 509 -56.27 3.76 -41.92
CA THR A 509 -57.06 3.35 -40.74
C THR A 509 -56.52 3.87 -39.41
N TYR A 510 -55.36 4.54 -39.38
CA TYR A 510 -54.72 4.91 -38.12
C TYR A 510 -55.11 6.28 -37.57
N ASP A 511 -55.93 7.10 -38.25
CA ASP A 511 -56.25 8.48 -37.82
C ASP A 511 -56.87 8.57 -36.41
N ALA A 512 -57.42 7.46 -35.90
CA ALA A 512 -57.96 7.33 -34.55
C ALA A 512 -56.95 6.78 -33.51
N GLN A 513 -55.72 6.49 -33.91
CA GLN A 513 -54.66 5.90 -33.09
C GLN A 513 -53.56 6.93 -32.79
N GLN A 514 -52.81 6.71 -31.72
CA GLN A 514 -51.85 7.69 -31.23
C GLN A 514 -50.44 7.37 -31.72
N ALA A 515 -49.68 8.43 -32.03
CA ALA A 515 -48.28 8.30 -32.42
C ALA A 515 -47.44 7.75 -31.26
N ILE A 516 -46.45 6.93 -31.59
CA ILE A 516 -45.48 6.43 -30.63
C ILE A 516 -44.32 7.43 -30.47
N GLN A 517 -43.59 7.27 -29.39
CA GLN A 517 -42.32 7.92 -29.08
C GLN A 517 -41.27 6.81 -28.96
N ILE A 518 -40.08 7.07 -29.50
CA ILE A 518 -38.96 6.13 -29.47
C ILE A 518 -37.89 6.74 -28.59
N TYR A 519 -37.47 6.03 -27.56
CA TYR A 519 -36.37 6.43 -26.71
C TYR A 519 -35.20 5.48 -26.95
N LYS A 520 -33.98 6.00 -27.08
CA LYS A 520 -32.76 5.19 -27.16
C LYS A 520 -32.03 5.26 -25.82
N LEU A 521 -31.52 4.13 -25.34
CA LEU A 521 -30.60 4.08 -24.21
C LEU A 521 -29.42 5.02 -24.51
N GLU A 522 -29.10 5.93 -23.58
CA GLU A 522 -27.79 6.57 -23.62
C GLU A 522 -26.75 5.52 -23.24
N ASP A 523 -25.98 5.09 -24.24
CA ASP A 523 -24.75 4.35 -24.00
C ASP A 523 -23.79 5.25 -23.19
N ASP A 524 -22.99 4.65 -22.30
CA ASP A 524 -21.94 5.30 -21.48
C ASP A 524 -20.81 5.93 -22.34
N ASP A 525 -21.01 6.00 -23.64
CA ASP A 525 -20.10 6.52 -24.67
C ASP A 525 -19.77 8.00 -24.45
N GLY A 526 -20.68 8.80 -23.88
CA GLY A 526 -20.39 10.21 -23.57
C GLY A 526 -19.30 10.38 -22.50
N LEU A 527 -19.30 9.53 -21.47
CA LEU A 527 -18.27 9.51 -20.45
C LEU A 527 -16.96 8.94 -21.02
N ASN A 528 -17.02 7.84 -21.77
CA ASN A 528 -15.85 7.23 -22.41
C ASN A 528 -15.20 8.16 -23.46
N GLU A 529 -16.00 8.89 -24.24
CA GLU A 529 -15.54 9.92 -25.18
C GLU A 529 -14.90 11.10 -24.44
N ALA A 530 -15.48 11.54 -23.31
CA ALA A 530 -14.89 12.57 -22.45
C ALA A 530 -13.57 12.12 -21.82
N ILE A 531 -13.48 10.88 -21.33
CA ILE A 531 -12.25 10.28 -20.79
C ILE A 531 -11.21 10.12 -21.90
N SER A 532 -11.61 9.70 -23.09
CA SER A 532 -10.72 9.56 -24.26
C SER A 532 -10.15 10.91 -24.67
N PHE A 533 -10.99 11.96 -24.73
CA PHE A 533 -10.56 13.33 -24.99
C PHE A 533 -9.61 13.85 -23.89
N ALA A 534 -9.97 13.68 -22.61
CA ALA A 534 -9.14 14.07 -21.48
C ALA A 534 -7.78 13.35 -21.47
N SER A 535 -7.77 12.06 -21.80
CA SER A 535 -6.55 11.24 -21.93
C SER A 535 -5.70 11.69 -23.12
N SER A 536 -6.31 11.95 -24.27
CA SER A 536 -5.65 12.52 -25.46
C SER A 536 -4.98 13.86 -25.13
N PHE A 537 -5.65 14.72 -24.36
CA PHE A 537 -5.07 15.97 -23.88
C PHE A 537 -3.87 15.71 -22.95
N LEU A 538 -4.02 14.86 -21.92
CA LEU A 538 -2.98 14.61 -20.94
C LEU A 538 -1.74 13.93 -21.53
N THR A 539 -1.91 13.15 -22.59
CA THR A 539 -0.82 12.48 -23.33
C THR A 539 -0.13 13.40 -24.34
N THR A 540 -0.90 14.24 -25.04
CA THR A 540 -0.35 15.21 -26.01
C THR A 540 0.31 16.40 -25.31
N VAL A 541 -0.18 16.77 -24.12
CA VAL A 541 0.44 17.78 -23.25
C VAL A 541 1.41 17.10 -22.29
N THR A 542 2.62 16.80 -22.77
CA THR A 542 3.73 16.37 -21.93
C THR A 542 4.37 17.59 -21.25
N CYS A 543 4.14 17.76 -19.95
CA CYS A 543 4.91 18.70 -19.14
C CYS A 543 6.23 18.02 -18.75
N ASP A 544 7.28 18.18 -19.57
CA ASP A 544 8.60 17.64 -19.26
C ASP A 544 9.20 18.43 -18.09
N GLY A 545 9.39 17.79 -16.93
CA GLY A 545 10.17 18.32 -15.79
C GLY A 545 9.75 19.69 -15.19
N GLY A 546 8.60 20.24 -15.57
CA GLY A 546 8.15 21.56 -15.15
C GLY A 546 8.46 22.69 -16.16
N TYR A 547 7.38 23.35 -16.62
CA TYR A 547 7.33 24.74 -17.09
C TYR A 547 7.48 25.08 -18.59
N THR A 548 7.39 24.13 -19.53
CA THR A 548 7.13 24.50 -20.94
C THR A 548 5.67 24.22 -21.33
N PRO A 549 4.91 25.23 -21.80
CA PRO A 549 3.52 25.03 -22.20
C PRO A 549 3.45 24.31 -23.57
N PRO A 550 2.31 23.70 -23.93
CA PRO A 550 2.15 23.12 -25.25
C PRO A 550 2.32 24.19 -26.33
N SER A 551 2.77 23.79 -27.53
CA SER A 551 2.81 24.71 -28.68
C SER A 551 1.42 25.30 -28.96
N GLU A 552 1.35 26.56 -29.39
CA GLU A 552 0.07 27.21 -29.76
C GLU A 552 -0.71 26.38 -30.80
N SER A 553 0.01 25.70 -31.72
CA SER A 553 -0.59 24.78 -32.70
C SER A 553 -1.21 23.53 -32.08
N ALA A 554 -0.60 22.96 -31.03
CA ALA A 554 -1.17 21.82 -30.33
C ALA A 554 -2.41 22.23 -29.51
N TRP A 555 -2.37 23.41 -28.90
CA TRP A 555 -3.52 23.96 -28.17
C TRP A 555 -4.71 24.26 -29.10
N ALA A 556 -4.45 24.81 -30.29
CA ALA A 556 -5.48 25.06 -31.28
C ALA A 556 -6.12 23.75 -31.79
N ALA A 557 -5.31 22.72 -32.07
CA ALA A 557 -5.82 21.41 -32.50
C ALA A 557 -6.73 20.75 -31.45
N MET A 558 -6.41 20.90 -30.16
CA MET A 558 -7.26 20.43 -29.07
C MET A 558 -8.60 21.17 -29.00
N GLY A 559 -8.60 22.47 -29.29
CA GLY A 559 -9.84 23.24 -29.41
C GLY A 559 -10.72 22.73 -30.55
N GLU A 560 -10.15 22.34 -31.68
CA GLU A 560 -10.88 21.72 -32.78
C GLU A 560 -11.42 20.33 -32.41
N GLU A 561 -10.62 19.51 -31.71
CA GLU A 561 -11.04 18.20 -31.21
C GLU A 561 -12.19 18.33 -30.20
N TYR A 562 -12.11 19.30 -29.27
CA TYR A 562 -13.19 19.62 -28.35
C TYR A 562 -14.48 20.03 -29.07
N GLU A 563 -14.41 20.73 -30.21
CA GLU A 563 -15.62 21.04 -30.95
C GLU A 563 -16.26 19.80 -31.60
N SER A 564 -15.47 18.76 -31.87
CA SER A 564 -15.91 17.52 -32.49
C SER A 564 -16.52 16.48 -31.54
N ILE A 565 -16.24 16.55 -30.23
CA ILE A 565 -16.83 15.61 -29.26
C ILE A 565 -18.32 15.90 -29.00
N SER A 566 -19.06 14.87 -28.59
CA SER A 566 -20.50 14.97 -28.36
C SER A 566 -20.91 15.97 -27.27
N ALA A 567 -22.15 16.44 -27.33
CA ALA A 567 -22.72 17.30 -26.29
C ALA A 567 -22.78 16.62 -24.91
N SER A 568 -22.88 15.28 -24.89
CA SER A 568 -22.84 14.48 -23.66
C SER A 568 -21.43 14.50 -23.05
N ALA A 569 -20.39 14.26 -23.87
CA ALA A 569 -19.00 14.34 -23.43
C ALA A 569 -18.64 15.72 -22.87
N LYS A 570 -19.10 16.81 -23.54
CA LYS A 570 -18.94 18.19 -23.04
C LYS A 570 -19.59 18.40 -21.66
N ALA A 571 -20.72 17.76 -21.38
CA ALA A 571 -21.38 17.84 -20.08
C ALA A 571 -20.59 17.11 -18.97
N HIS A 572 -20.00 15.95 -19.28
CA HIS A 572 -19.12 15.23 -18.36
C HIS A 572 -17.82 15.99 -18.04
N LEU A 573 -17.21 16.62 -19.05
CA LEU A 573 -16.06 17.51 -18.85
C LEU A 573 -16.40 18.73 -17.97
N SER A 574 -17.69 19.10 -17.90
CA SER A 574 -18.17 20.22 -17.08
C SER A 574 -18.51 19.82 -15.64
N SER A 575 -18.92 18.56 -15.40
CA SER A 575 -19.34 18.07 -14.08
C SER A 575 -18.19 17.56 -13.21
N ALA A 576 -17.05 17.20 -13.80
CA ALA A 576 -15.81 16.79 -13.11
C ALA A 576 -16.00 15.61 -12.14
N THR A 577 -16.66 14.53 -12.59
CA THR A 577 -16.99 13.37 -11.75
C THR A 577 -16.02 12.19 -11.90
N ASP A 578 -15.06 12.27 -12.83
CA ASP A 578 -14.07 11.23 -13.13
C ASP A 578 -12.64 11.75 -12.88
N GLU A 579 -11.74 10.89 -12.38
CA GLU A 579 -10.38 11.25 -11.99
C GLU A 579 -9.52 11.76 -13.16
N THR A 580 -9.65 11.15 -14.34
CA THR A 580 -8.93 11.57 -15.55
C THR A 580 -9.43 12.93 -16.02
N ILE A 581 -10.74 13.15 -15.95
CA ILE A 581 -11.36 14.44 -16.27
C ILE A 581 -10.90 15.51 -15.27
N ILE A 582 -10.84 15.21 -13.98
CA ILE A 582 -10.35 16.15 -12.94
C ILE A 582 -8.92 16.59 -13.26
N LEU A 583 -8.02 15.65 -13.53
CA LEU A 583 -6.61 15.93 -13.87
C LEU A 583 -6.47 16.77 -15.15
N PHE A 584 -7.28 16.48 -16.16
CA PHE A 584 -7.37 17.29 -17.38
C PHE A 584 -7.74 18.74 -17.05
N LEU A 585 -8.81 18.95 -16.28
CA LEU A 585 -9.30 20.29 -15.94
C LEU A 585 -8.29 21.09 -15.11
N GLU A 586 -7.60 20.45 -14.17
CA GLU A 586 -6.55 21.08 -13.36
C GLU A 586 -5.38 21.56 -14.23
N ARG A 587 -4.91 20.73 -15.16
CA ARG A 587 -3.83 21.08 -16.08
C ARG A 587 -4.25 22.18 -17.06
N TYR A 588 -5.47 22.09 -17.59
CA TYR A 588 -6.05 23.11 -18.46
C TYR A 588 -6.13 24.47 -17.76
N ASP A 589 -6.66 24.53 -16.54
CA ASP A 589 -6.79 25.76 -15.76
C ASP A 589 -5.43 26.34 -15.36
N TYR A 590 -4.44 25.49 -15.05
CA TYR A 590 -3.07 25.92 -14.81
C TYR A 590 -2.46 26.64 -16.01
N ILE A 591 -2.60 26.09 -17.22
CA ILE A 591 -2.02 26.68 -18.44
C ILE A 591 -2.65 28.05 -18.71
N ILE A 592 -3.98 28.15 -18.69
CA ILE A 592 -4.67 29.41 -18.94
C ILE A 592 -4.32 30.46 -17.88
N SER A 593 -4.28 30.08 -16.60
CA SER A 593 -3.95 31.01 -15.51
C SER A 593 -2.51 31.48 -15.53
N LYS A 594 -1.56 30.64 -15.95
CA LYS A 594 -0.13 30.96 -15.96
C LYS A 594 0.30 31.76 -17.20
N TYR A 595 -0.21 31.40 -18.37
CA TYR A 595 0.25 31.93 -19.66
C TYR A 595 -0.72 32.90 -20.33
N GLY A 596 -1.95 33.01 -19.81
CA GLY A 596 -2.97 33.95 -20.28
C GLY A 596 -3.71 33.48 -21.52
N THR A 597 -4.88 34.07 -21.75
CA THR A 597 -5.82 33.66 -22.81
C THR A 597 -5.44 34.17 -24.20
N ASP A 598 -4.47 35.07 -24.31
CA ASP A 598 -4.04 35.63 -25.60
C ASP A 598 -3.26 34.59 -26.43
N ALA A 599 -2.45 33.76 -25.79
CA ALA A 599 -1.73 32.64 -26.41
C ALA A 599 -2.48 31.30 -26.27
N TYR A 600 -3.33 31.15 -25.24
CA TYR A 600 -4.07 29.94 -24.93
C TYR A 600 -5.57 30.23 -24.76
N PRO A 601 -6.34 30.34 -25.87
CA PRO A 601 -7.78 30.63 -25.80
C PRO A 601 -8.55 29.60 -24.97
N ASP A 602 -9.55 30.07 -24.21
CA ASP A 602 -10.43 29.20 -23.42
C ASP A 602 -11.49 28.53 -24.31
N PHE A 603 -11.14 27.36 -24.86
CA PHE A 603 -12.04 26.58 -25.71
C PHE A 603 -13.14 25.85 -24.92
N LEU A 604 -12.97 25.62 -23.61
CA LEU A 604 -14.03 25.10 -22.75
C LEU A 604 -15.09 26.16 -22.37
N GLY A 605 -14.82 27.45 -22.62
CA GLY A 605 -15.77 28.54 -22.37
C GLY A 605 -16.12 28.75 -20.90
N ARG A 606 -15.23 28.37 -19.98
CA ARG A 606 -15.48 28.39 -18.51
C ARG A 606 -15.19 29.74 -17.87
N GLY A 607 -14.56 30.67 -18.60
CA GLY A 607 -14.21 32.01 -18.18
C GLY A 607 -12.99 32.00 -17.24
N GLY A 608 -11.98 32.80 -17.55
CA GLY A 608 -10.67 32.83 -16.86
C GLY A 608 -10.65 33.26 -15.38
N ASN A 609 -11.78 33.21 -14.67
CA ASN A 609 -11.92 33.59 -13.25
C ASN A 609 -12.31 32.40 -12.35
N ARG A 610 -11.55 31.29 -12.42
CA ARG A 610 -11.55 30.24 -11.38
C ARG A 610 -10.14 29.95 -10.81
N ALA A 611 -9.22 30.91 -10.91
CA ALA A 611 -7.90 30.89 -10.28
C ALA A 611 -7.93 31.04 -8.73
N GLY A 612 -8.92 30.46 -8.05
CA GLY A 612 -9.21 30.70 -6.63
C GLY A 612 -9.26 29.46 -5.75
N ARG A 613 -8.82 28.28 -6.24
CA ARG A 613 -8.82 27.04 -5.43
C ARG A 613 -7.42 26.50 -5.09
N ILE A 614 -6.37 27.19 -5.49
CA ILE A 614 -5.02 27.00 -4.95
C ILE A 614 -4.79 28.12 -3.93
N GLY A 615 -4.86 27.77 -2.66
CA GLY A 615 -4.76 28.69 -1.53
C GLY A 615 -3.45 29.47 -1.54
N GLY A 616 -3.54 30.73 -1.11
CA GLY A 616 -2.40 31.62 -0.96
C GLY A 616 -1.36 31.09 0.03
N GLY A 617 -0.13 31.03 -0.46
CA GLY A 617 1.11 30.84 0.27
C GLY A 617 2.24 31.21 -0.69
N GLY A 618 3.20 32.02 -0.23
CA GLY A 618 4.16 32.73 -1.06
C GLY A 618 5.11 31.84 -1.88
N ALA A 619 5.87 32.54 -2.73
CA ALA A 619 6.88 32.03 -3.63
C ALA A 619 7.83 30.99 -3.00
N ASP A 620 8.34 30.13 -3.89
CA ASP A 620 9.38 29.11 -3.71
C ASP A 620 8.91 27.71 -3.27
N ALA A 621 8.44 26.92 -4.24
CA ALA A 621 8.69 25.47 -4.30
C ALA A 621 8.40 24.95 -5.71
N ILE A 622 9.47 24.70 -6.47
CA ILE A 622 9.47 23.81 -7.63
C ILE A 622 9.61 22.40 -7.06
N VAL A 623 8.69 21.49 -7.37
CA VAL A 623 8.94 20.04 -7.28
C VAL A 623 8.45 19.41 -8.59
N PRO A 624 9.34 18.76 -9.37
CA PRO A 624 8.94 18.04 -10.57
C PRO A 624 8.27 16.72 -10.18
N ILE A 625 7.08 16.48 -10.74
CA ILE A 625 6.33 15.23 -10.61
C ILE A 625 7.03 14.18 -11.47
N ALA A 626 7.77 13.28 -10.82
CA ALA A 626 8.07 11.95 -11.33
C ALA A 626 7.74 10.95 -10.23
N ALA A 627 7.04 9.87 -10.61
CA ALA A 627 6.60 8.74 -9.80
C ALA A 627 5.41 9.00 -8.84
N VAL A 628 4.19 8.73 -9.34
CA VAL A 628 3.13 8.18 -8.49
C VAL A 628 3.15 6.67 -8.69
N SER A 629 3.80 5.98 -7.77
CA SER A 629 3.47 4.63 -7.37
C SER A 629 3.73 4.58 -5.87
N LEU A 630 2.72 4.11 -5.13
CA LEU A 630 2.63 3.93 -3.68
C LEU A 630 2.42 5.19 -2.84
N SER A 631 1.20 5.32 -2.32
CA SER A 631 0.96 5.81 -0.95
C SER A 631 -0.44 5.43 -0.48
N PHE A 632 -0.59 4.18 -0.04
CA PHE A 632 -1.47 3.86 1.08
C PHE A 632 -0.56 3.71 2.30
N LEU A 633 -0.28 4.82 3.00
CA LEU A 633 0.17 4.89 4.41
C LEU A 633 0.60 6.33 4.72
N ALA A 634 -0.37 7.18 5.11
CA ALA A 634 -0.11 8.40 5.89
C ALA A 634 -1.42 8.99 6.43
N LEU A 635 -2.23 8.17 7.11
CA LEU A 635 -3.34 8.63 7.94
C LEU A 635 -2.97 8.41 9.41
N GLY A 636 -1.96 9.16 9.87
CA GLY A 636 -1.40 8.93 11.21
C GLY A 636 -0.59 10.06 11.82
N SER A 637 -0.59 11.30 11.31
CA SER A 637 0.20 12.37 11.97
C SER A 637 -0.30 13.81 11.73
N LEU A 638 -1.61 14.03 11.51
CA LEU A 638 -2.17 15.38 11.40
C LEU A 638 -3.02 15.80 12.61
N LEU A 639 -2.76 15.20 13.78
CA LEU A 639 -3.42 15.54 15.04
C LEU A 639 -2.43 15.85 16.18
N PHE A 640 -1.34 16.56 15.89
CA PHE A 640 -0.44 17.04 16.98
C PHE A 640 0.08 18.48 16.83
N LEU A 641 -0.10 19.14 15.67
CA LEU A 641 0.45 20.47 15.42
C LEU A 641 -0.51 21.66 15.67
N LEU A 642 -1.71 21.43 16.22
CA LEU A 642 -2.66 22.51 16.55
C LEU A 642 -2.77 22.87 18.05
N TYR A 643 -1.95 22.30 18.94
CA TYR A 643 -2.09 22.54 20.40
C TYR A 643 -1.05 23.46 21.06
N ARG A 644 -0.05 24.03 20.36
CA ARG A 644 0.97 24.90 21.00
C ARG A 644 1.09 26.32 20.41
N LYS A 645 -0.05 26.98 20.17
CA LYS A 645 -0.09 28.44 19.99
C LYS A 645 -1.19 29.09 20.82
N LYS A 646 -1.11 28.92 22.14
CA LYS A 646 -1.73 29.81 23.10
C LYS A 646 -0.86 29.87 24.35
N GLU A 647 -0.59 31.08 24.82
CA GLU A 647 0.27 31.48 25.95
C GLU A 647 1.78 31.55 25.58
N GLY A 648 2.45 32.70 25.44
CA GLY A 648 2.12 34.08 25.78
C GLY A 648 2.96 34.63 26.92
N ARG A 649 4.30 34.68 26.80
CA ARG A 649 5.18 35.76 27.27
C ARG A 649 6.63 35.51 26.90
#